data_AF-A0A934RYW9-F1
#
_entry.id   AF-A0A934RYW9-F1
#
_cell.length_a   1.000
_cell.length_b   1.000
_cell.length_c   1.000
_cell.angle_alpha   90.00
_cell.angle_beta   90.00
_cell.angle_gamma   90.00
#
_symmetry.space_group_name_H-M   'P 1'
#
loop_
_entity.id
_entity.type
_entity.pdbx_description
1 polymer ?
#
loop_
_entity_poly.entity_id
_entity_poly.type
_entity_poly.pdbx_seq_one_letter_code
_entity_poly.pdbx_strand_id
1 'polypeptide(L)'
;MSLLCAQSALAHPDHHQRPEPTVEQLQNVARNEPIRYYFDLFTYVLSTAMTPLQQELIDRSTAIYPCLTPWEDGGDFETARADAHALLSKLKQTLQGASFDWTESGLTPASELQNFELWSGLNSLVWIEINNESANELDLIAFELGQPAGSISTTIPVGESRVFMVPIAPKTKAKESIARVQFVNGNGQVIHEKVAKAARANGSEGVIRIQLVDSNSGGLQKEVAIPIRLLEPAVLEGRVVSESDGELSPGRVYLFGSDGIGRHGEAYAGNTTLSEKMLFEIGSENRFYGYKLPFFYSDGTFRAKVPSGELNLTYERGYEHKLIERKIEVAAGENRSVELMAQRFRDMKDEAWISGDTHVHWLKNHWSENEDMNLLAVVQRAEDLNVVNNLTLFQYRPESQGGSFLKPDQFPVGPVLSHSDDTYHIQMAEEYRNDNYYGHLCFLNITELVQPVATGMGSGGDHTAYDWPLNKTAIEEVHAQGGISTEAHDMGPNHRSDVPVNAIMGLSDAFDQMTPANFYRFLDCGLKIPLGNGSDHPARTVGSARMYVKVEGGFTYENWIEGIRRGRTFTTSGPLIFLSVNGSEIGDTIDVEKGDLLSVTARVSSREPIGKFQVISNGQVMVETETSEKDAVLEFDITAEEARWFVARCSQTDEFSALKRVHVAHTSGIFVDVDGRGVFKPDVAQFWVNLLKGHKENVRANARYESDEQRQAQLDYIQSGIDRYEALIKQELAR
;
A
#
# COMPACT_ATOMS: atom_id res chain seq x y z
N MET A 1 -11.71 0.14 -22.06
CA MET A 1 -11.32 0.79 -20.79
C MET A 1 -9.87 1.31 -20.82
N SER A 2 -9.32 1.67 -21.99
CA SER A 2 -7.92 2.10 -22.14
C SER A 2 -7.72 3.24 -23.14
N LEU A 3 -8.76 4.04 -23.43
CA LEU A 3 -8.71 5.10 -24.45
C LEU A 3 -9.19 6.48 -23.97
N LEU A 4 -9.42 6.65 -22.66
CA LEU A 4 -9.93 7.91 -22.08
C LEU A 4 -9.01 8.56 -21.03
N CYS A 5 -7.91 7.91 -20.61
CA CYS A 5 -6.91 8.53 -19.73
C CYS A 5 -5.89 9.43 -20.45
N ALA A 6 -5.94 9.52 -21.79
CA ALA A 6 -4.98 10.31 -22.56
C ALA A 6 -5.39 11.78 -22.76
N GLN A 7 -6.55 12.23 -22.26
CA GLN A 7 -7.04 13.60 -22.47
C GLN A 7 -6.95 14.54 -21.25
N SER A 8 -6.57 14.06 -20.07
CA SER A 8 -6.39 14.92 -18.88
C SER A 8 -4.96 15.45 -18.68
N ALA A 9 -3.98 15.00 -19.47
CA ALA A 9 -2.59 15.45 -19.39
C ALA A 9 -2.29 16.79 -20.12
N LEU A 10 -3.32 17.57 -20.47
CA LEU A 10 -3.17 18.82 -21.25
C LEU A 10 -3.59 20.11 -20.51
N ALA A 11 -3.77 20.06 -19.19
CA ALA A 11 -4.10 21.25 -18.40
C ALA A 11 -2.94 21.65 -17.46
N HIS A 12 -1.80 22.07 -18.03
CA HIS A 12 -0.78 22.83 -17.30
C HIS A 12 -0.72 24.25 -17.89
N PRO A 13 -0.68 25.34 -17.10
CA PRO A 13 -1.01 26.68 -17.60
C PRO A 13 0.07 27.40 -18.42
N ASP A 14 1.26 26.84 -18.59
CA ASP A 14 2.38 27.52 -19.26
C ASP A 14 2.87 26.78 -20.50
N HIS A 15 2.17 26.93 -21.63
CA HIS A 15 2.75 26.67 -22.95
C HIS A 15 1.98 27.34 -24.10
N HIS A 16 1.82 28.67 -24.05
CA HIS A 16 1.56 29.43 -25.27
C HIS A 16 2.86 29.57 -26.06
N GLN A 17 3.08 28.66 -27.03
CA GLN A 17 3.84 28.80 -28.30
C GLN A 17 4.48 27.46 -28.76
N ARG A 18 3.67 26.40 -28.94
CA ARG A 18 4.08 25.29 -29.82
C ARG A 18 2.98 25.02 -30.84
N PRO A 19 3.31 24.82 -32.14
CA PRO A 19 2.31 24.47 -33.14
C PRO A 19 1.69 23.11 -32.81
N GLU A 20 0.38 22.97 -33.03
CA GLU A 20 -0.32 21.70 -32.83
C GLU A 20 0.34 20.57 -33.64
N PRO A 21 0.49 19.37 -33.07
CA PRO A 21 1.12 18.25 -33.76
C PRO A 21 0.25 17.80 -34.94
N THR A 22 0.90 17.49 -36.06
CA THR A 22 0.20 17.01 -37.25
C THR A 22 -0.36 15.60 -37.02
N VAL A 23 -1.38 15.21 -37.79
CA VAL A 23 -1.96 13.85 -37.77
C VAL A 23 -0.89 12.76 -37.98
N GLU A 24 0.19 13.08 -38.68
CA GLU A 24 1.34 12.19 -38.91
C GLU A 24 2.23 12.02 -37.66
N GLN A 25 2.29 13.03 -36.77
CA GLN A 25 2.97 12.94 -35.47
C GLN A 25 2.15 12.14 -34.44
N LEU A 26 0.82 12.26 -34.47
CA LEU A 26 -0.08 11.43 -33.65
C LEU A 26 -0.05 9.95 -34.07
N GLN A 27 0.17 9.66 -35.35
CA GLN A 27 0.32 8.29 -35.86
C GLN A 27 1.67 7.63 -35.49
N ASN A 28 2.70 8.40 -35.16
CA ASN A 28 3.99 7.86 -34.67
C ASN A 28 3.99 7.58 -33.16
N VAL A 29 3.19 8.30 -32.36
CA VAL A 29 3.02 7.98 -30.92
C VAL A 29 2.34 6.62 -30.74
N ALA A 30 1.40 6.26 -31.61
CA ALA A 30 0.74 4.96 -31.61
C ALA A 30 1.63 3.76 -31.99
N ARG A 31 2.90 3.97 -32.40
CA ARG A 31 3.82 2.89 -32.79
C ARG A 31 4.87 2.54 -31.74
N ASN A 32 4.98 3.29 -30.64
CA ASN A 32 5.99 3.06 -29.60
C ASN A 32 5.45 2.49 -28.27
N GLU A 33 4.15 2.19 -28.18
CA GLU A 33 3.58 1.41 -27.08
C GLU A 33 3.92 -0.09 -27.00
N PRO A 34 4.47 -0.79 -28.03
CA PRO A 34 4.76 -2.22 -27.86
C PRO A 34 5.88 -2.49 -26.86
N ILE A 35 6.92 -1.65 -26.79
CA ILE A 35 8.13 -1.95 -26.00
C ILE A 35 7.85 -1.96 -24.49
N ARG A 36 6.97 -1.09 -24.01
CA ARG A 36 6.61 -1.01 -22.58
C ARG A 36 5.69 -2.15 -22.15
N TYR A 37 4.72 -2.51 -23.00
CA TYR A 37 3.87 -3.69 -22.81
C TYR A 37 4.70 -4.99 -22.81
N TYR A 38 5.71 -5.10 -23.68
CA TYR A 38 6.62 -6.24 -23.69
C TYR A 38 7.59 -6.24 -22.51
N PHE A 39 8.01 -5.08 -22.00
CA PHE A 39 8.84 -4.97 -20.79
C PHE A 39 8.06 -5.43 -19.55
N ASP A 40 6.81 -5.01 -19.40
CA ASP A 40 5.95 -5.40 -18.27
C ASP A 40 5.59 -6.88 -18.33
N LEU A 41 5.29 -7.42 -19.52
CA LEU A 41 5.03 -8.84 -19.72
C LEU A 41 6.28 -9.70 -19.49
N PHE A 42 7.47 -9.22 -19.89
CA PHE A 42 8.75 -9.92 -19.71
C PHE A 42 9.21 -9.89 -18.25
N THR A 43 9.03 -8.77 -17.56
CA THR A 43 9.26 -8.64 -16.11
C THR A 43 8.26 -9.48 -15.32
N TYR A 44 6.98 -9.54 -15.74
CA TYR A 44 5.97 -10.40 -15.13
C TYR A 44 6.35 -11.87 -15.25
N VAL A 45 6.72 -12.34 -16.46
CA VAL A 45 7.14 -13.72 -16.71
C VAL A 45 8.44 -14.10 -15.98
N LEU A 46 9.40 -13.18 -15.87
CA LEU A 46 10.64 -13.42 -15.11
C LEU A 46 10.42 -13.39 -13.59
N SER A 47 9.50 -12.54 -13.10
CA SER A 47 9.16 -12.45 -11.67
C SER A 47 8.54 -13.73 -11.13
N THR A 48 7.93 -14.55 -11.99
CA THR A 48 7.28 -15.81 -11.60
C THR A 48 8.19 -17.04 -11.64
N ALA A 49 9.42 -16.97 -12.18
CA ALA A 49 10.12 -18.17 -12.61
C ALA A 49 11.50 -18.50 -11.99
N MET A 50 12.32 -17.56 -11.47
CA MET A 50 13.72 -17.90 -11.09
C MET A 50 14.26 -17.12 -9.87
N THR A 51 14.72 -17.80 -8.82
CA THR A 51 14.95 -17.17 -7.49
C THR A 51 16.41 -16.80 -7.08
N PRO A 52 17.52 -17.33 -7.63
CA PRO A 52 18.85 -16.82 -7.20
C PRO A 52 19.41 -15.64 -8.02
N LEU A 53 18.97 -15.47 -9.27
CA LEU A 53 19.36 -14.36 -10.16
C LEU A 53 18.54 -13.08 -9.91
N GLN A 54 17.52 -13.19 -9.04
CA GLN A 54 16.46 -12.23 -8.82
C GLN A 54 16.98 -10.94 -8.18
N GLN A 55 17.75 -11.01 -7.09
CA GLN A 55 18.21 -9.81 -6.37
C GLN A 55 19.25 -9.01 -7.17
N GLU A 56 20.23 -9.67 -7.80
CA GLU A 56 21.29 -8.96 -8.55
C GLU A 56 20.76 -8.31 -9.84
N LEU A 57 19.77 -8.91 -10.50
CA LEU A 57 19.11 -8.30 -11.66
C LEU A 57 18.12 -7.22 -11.26
N ILE A 58 17.39 -7.38 -10.14
CA ILE A 58 16.56 -6.31 -9.57
C ILE A 58 17.46 -5.11 -9.26
N ASP A 59 18.48 -5.26 -8.41
CA ASP A 59 19.38 -4.18 -7.98
C ASP A 59 20.02 -3.43 -9.17
N ARG A 60 20.48 -4.14 -10.21
CA ARG A 60 21.08 -3.55 -11.42
C ARG A 60 20.06 -2.97 -12.39
N SER A 61 18.81 -3.43 -12.39
CA SER A 61 17.73 -2.86 -13.21
C SER A 61 17.12 -1.61 -12.57
N THR A 62 16.98 -1.58 -11.24
CA THR A 62 16.63 -0.37 -10.49
C THR A 62 17.71 0.71 -10.58
N ALA A 63 18.99 0.34 -10.76
CA ALA A 63 20.09 1.30 -10.97
C ALA A 63 20.06 2.02 -12.34
N ILE A 64 19.23 1.60 -13.29
CA ILE A 64 19.02 2.29 -14.57
C ILE A 64 18.09 3.51 -14.40
N TYR A 65 17.20 3.46 -13.41
CA TYR A 65 16.18 4.49 -13.20
C TYR A 65 16.78 5.86 -12.79
N PRO A 66 17.78 5.96 -11.88
CA PRO A 66 18.49 7.20 -11.56
C PRO A 66 19.21 7.87 -12.73
N CYS A 67 19.56 7.12 -13.79
CA CYS A 67 20.24 7.67 -14.97
C CYS A 67 19.29 8.40 -15.92
N LEU A 68 17.97 8.22 -15.73
CA LEU A 68 16.92 8.86 -16.53
C LEU A 68 16.27 10.03 -15.77
N THR A 69 16.42 10.11 -14.45
CA THR A 69 15.86 11.13 -13.56
C THR A 69 16.33 12.57 -13.86
N PRO A 70 17.61 12.83 -14.24
CA PRO A 70 18.05 14.18 -14.58
C PRO A 70 17.30 14.80 -15.77
N TRP A 71 16.68 13.99 -16.62
CA TRP A 71 15.87 14.46 -17.76
C TRP A 71 14.48 14.94 -17.32
N GLU A 72 13.91 14.38 -16.27
CA GLU A 72 12.62 14.78 -15.71
C GLU A 72 12.70 16.16 -14.99
N ASP A 73 13.90 16.55 -14.54
CA ASP A 73 14.23 17.87 -13.97
C ASP A 73 14.89 18.86 -14.98
N GLY A 74 14.88 18.55 -16.28
CA GLY A 74 15.32 19.46 -17.35
C GLY A 74 16.76 19.28 -17.89
N GLY A 75 17.39 18.13 -17.64
CA GLY A 75 18.74 17.78 -18.12
C GLY A 75 18.83 17.18 -19.54
N ASP A 76 20.07 16.98 -20.01
CA ASP A 76 20.42 16.56 -21.39
C ASP A 76 20.13 15.08 -21.69
N PHE A 77 19.19 14.85 -22.61
CA PHE A 77 18.68 13.55 -23.04
C PHE A 77 19.75 12.63 -23.68
N GLU A 78 20.71 13.18 -24.41
CA GLU A 78 21.70 12.35 -25.11
C GLU A 78 22.71 11.71 -24.14
N THR A 79 23.02 12.41 -23.05
CA THR A 79 23.88 11.90 -21.97
C THR A 79 23.17 10.81 -21.17
N ALA A 80 21.90 11.02 -20.78
CA ALA A 80 21.08 10.01 -20.09
C ALA A 80 20.89 8.73 -20.94
N ARG A 81 20.70 8.89 -22.26
CA ARG A 81 20.59 7.78 -23.20
C ARG A 81 21.89 6.98 -23.30
N ALA A 82 23.04 7.65 -23.31
CA ALA A 82 24.35 7.02 -23.39
C ALA A 82 24.66 6.21 -22.11
N ASP A 83 24.35 6.74 -20.94
CA ASP A 83 24.58 6.07 -19.65
C ASP A 83 23.67 4.84 -19.48
N ALA A 84 22.39 4.95 -19.87
CA ALA A 84 21.47 3.82 -19.91
C ALA A 84 21.96 2.72 -20.88
N HIS A 85 22.46 3.09 -22.06
CA HIS A 85 23.04 2.15 -23.03
C HIS A 85 24.32 1.46 -22.51
N ALA A 86 25.15 2.17 -21.74
CA ALA A 86 26.36 1.61 -21.14
C ALA A 86 26.04 0.60 -20.03
N LEU A 87 25.04 0.88 -19.20
CA LEU A 87 24.52 -0.04 -18.17
C LEU A 87 23.88 -1.28 -18.79
N LEU A 88 23.04 -1.12 -19.82
CA LEU A 88 22.47 -2.22 -20.59
C LEU A 88 23.54 -3.11 -21.22
N SER A 89 24.63 -2.50 -21.71
CA SER A 89 25.76 -3.25 -22.28
C SER A 89 26.55 -4.03 -21.24
N LYS A 90 26.73 -3.50 -20.02
CA LYS A 90 27.35 -4.21 -18.89
C LYS A 90 26.46 -5.35 -18.37
N LEU A 91 25.14 -5.14 -18.32
CA LEU A 91 24.17 -6.18 -17.97
C LEU A 91 24.24 -7.33 -18.99
N LYS A 92 24.29 -6.99 -20.28
CA LYS A 92 24.47 -7.94 -21.39
C LYS A 92 25.80 -8.69 -21.29
N GLN A 93 26.89 -8.03 -20.90
CA GLN A 93 28.19 -8.68 -20.64
C GLN A 93 28.16 -9.63 -19.44
N THR A 94 27.44 -9.28 -18.37
CA THR A 94 27.30 -10.12 -17.17
C THR A 94 26.55 -11.41 -17.51
N LEU A 95 25.48 -11.29 -18.30
CA LEU A 95 24.72 -12.43 -18.85
C LEU A 95 25.55 -13.30 -19.81
N GLN A 96 26.50 -12.69 -20.54
CA GLN A 96 27.41 -13.40 -21.44
C GLN A 96 28.63 -14.03 -20.73
N GLY A 97 29.01 -13.52 -19.55
CA GLY A 97 30.13 -13.98 -18.75
C GLY A 97 29.81 -15.10 -17.76
N ALA A 98 28.54 -15.46 -17.58
CA ALA A 98 28.11 -16.64 -16.84
C ALA A 98 28.52 -17.90 -17.62
N SER A 99 29.77 -18.32 -17.48
CA SER A 99 30.28 -19.57 -18.05
C SER A 99 29.65 -20.75 -17.33
N PHE A 100 28.64 -21.36 -17.95
CA PHE A 100 28.30 -22.74 -17.65
C PHE A 100 29.52 -23.61 -18.02
N ASP A 101 30.01 -24.41 -17.09
CA ASP A 101 31.04 -25.41 -17.39
C ASP A 101 30.40 -26.55 -18.19
N TRP A 102 30.49 -26.46 -19.52
CA TRP A 102 29.95 -27.45 -20.44
C TRP A 102 30.85 -28.70 -20.61
N THR A 103 31.94 -28.84 -19.83
CA THR A 103 32.96 -29.86 -20.11
C THR A 103 32.57 -31.30 -19.74
N GLU A 104 31.43 -31.55 -19.09
CA GLU A 104 30.86 -32.91 -19.00
C GLU A 104 29.99 -33.30 -20.22
N SER A 105 29.70 -32.38 -21.16
CA SER A 105 28.75 -32.61 -22.26
C SER A 105 29.37 -32.97 -23.63
N GLY A 106 30.69 -33.06 -23.73
CA GLY A 106 31.36 -33.73 -24.86
C GLY A 106 31.23 -33.10 -26.25
N LEU A 107 30.99 -31.79 -26.38
CA LEU A 107 30.90 -31.12 -27.68
C LEU A 107 31.81 -29.89 -27.77
N THR A 108 32.74 -29.88 -28.75
CA THR A 108 33.59 -28.73 -29.09
C THR A 108 32.91 -27.76 -30.07
N PRO A 109 33.21 -26.45 -30.02
CA PRO A 109 32.52 -25.43 -30.82
C PRO A 109 33.10 -25.30 -32.24
N ALA A 110 32.23 -25.22 -33.25
CA ALA A 110 32.59 -24.75 -34.58
C ALA A 110 32.40 -23.20 -34.68
N SER A 111 33.29 -22.58 -35.43
CA SER A 111 33.76 -21.19 -35.37
C SER A 111 32.89 -20.13 -36.06
N GLU A 112 31.59 -20.03 -35.80
CA GLU A 112 30.70 -19.08 -36.53
C GLU A 112 29.78 -18.22 -35.63
N LEU A 113 30.29 -17.76 -34.48
CA LEU A 113 29.57 -16.84 -33.58
C LEU A 113 29.91 -15.36 -33.84
N GLN A 114 29.58 -14.82 -35.02
CA GLN A 114 29.75 -13.39 -35.31
C GLN A 114 28.50 -12.61 -35.74
N ASN A 115 27.31 -13.21 -35.81
CA ASN A 115 26.06 -12.47 -36.10
C ASN A 115 24.94 -12.91 -35.16
N PHE A 116 24.70 -12.15 -34.09
CA PHE A 116 23.53 -12.35 -33.22
C PHE A 116 22.47 -11.28 -33.51
N GLU A 117 21.55 -11.62 -34.42
CA GLU A 117 20.20 -11.04 -34.46
C GLU A 117 19.34 -11.78 -33.44
N LEU A 118 18.96 -11.10 -32.35
CA LEU A 118 18.07 -11.61 -31.29
C LEU A 118 16.59 -11.59 -31.72
N TRP A 119 16.28 -11.88 -32.99
CA TRP A 119 14.94 -11.74 -33.57
C TRP A 119 14.39 -13.01 -34.25
N SER A 120 14.74 -14.21 -33.78
CA SER A 120 14.11 -15.42 -34.34
C SER A 120 13.79 -16.58 -33.38
N GLY A 121 13.91 -16.40 -32.06
CA GLY A 121 13.68 -17.47 -31.08
C GLY A 121 12.27 -17.57 -30.47
N LEU A 122 11.43 -16.54 -30.57
CA LEU A 122 10.16 -16.42 -29.81
C LEU A 122 8.89 -16.51 -30.68
N ASN A 123 8.93 -17.21 -31.81
CA ASN A 123 7.83 -17.17 -32.78
C ASN A 123 6.77 -18.27 -32.61
N SER A 124 6.75 -19.01 -31.51
CA SER A 124 5.66 -19.96 -31.22
C SER A 124 5.51 -20.16 -29.71
N LEU A 125 4.76 -19.24 -29.09
CA LEU A 125 4.18 -19.45 -27.77
C LEU A 125 2.86 -20.18 -27.98
N VAL A 126 2.69 -21.34 -27.37
CA VAL A 126 1.40 -22.03 -27.35
C VAL A 126 0.77 -21.82 -25.98
N TRP A 127 -0.46 -21.32 -26.01
CA TRP A 127 -1.33 -21.22 -24.85
C TRP A 127 -2.03 -22.56 -24.67
N ILE A 128 -1.79 -23.22 -23.55
CA ILE A 128 -2.41 -24.48 -23.18
C ILE A 128 -3.41 -24.19 -22.07
N GLU A 129 -4.69 -24.19 -22.40
CA GLU A 129 -5.75 -24.14 -21.38
C GLU A 129 -6.00 -25.54 -20.82
N ILE A 130 -5.94 -25.66 -19.49
CA ILE A 130 -6.24 -26.89 -18.77
C ILE A 130 -7.50 -26.65 -17.95
N ASN A 131 -8.57 -27.32 -18.34
CA ASN A 131 -9.87 -27.29 -17.65
C ASN A 131 -9.93 -28.40 -16.61
N ASN A 132 -10.16 -28.05 -15.34
CA ASN A 132 -10.38 -29.03 -14.29
C ASN A 132 -11.86 -29.41 -14.20
N GLU A 133 -12.27 -30.40 -15.00
CA GLU A 133 -13.61 -31.02 -14.92
C GLU A 133 -13.68 -32.15 -13.87
N SER A 134 -12.66 -32.29 -13.03
CA SER A 134 -12.59 -33.38 -12.05
C SER A 134 -13.35 -33.04 -10.77
N ALA A 135 -13.71 -34.05 -9.98
CA ALA A 135 -14.35 -33.86 -8.67
C ALA A 135 -13.41 -33.26 -7.58
N ASN A 136 -12.11 -33.16 -7.85
CA ASN A 136 -11.08 -32.67 -6.92
C ASN A 136 -10.23 -31.57 -7.60
N GLU A 137 -9.51 -30.78 -6.80
CA GLU A 137 -8.52 -29.83 -7.32
C GLU A 137 -7.35 -30.58 -7.97
N LEU A 138 -6.73 -29.98 -8.99
CA LEU A 138 -5.60 -30.58 -9.71
C LEU A 138 -4.33 -29.80 -9.43
N ASP A 139 -3.38 -30.39 -8.71
CA ASP A 139 -2.02 -29.89 -8.62
C ASP A 139 -1.21 -30.40 -9.82
N LEU A 140 -0.78 -29.48 -10.66
CA LEU A 140 -0.01 -29.75 -11.85
C LEU A 140 1.44 -29.44 -11.56
N ILE A 141 2.28 -30.47 -11.49
CA ILE A 141 3.72 -30.34 -11.26
C ILE A 141 4.42 -30.68 -12.58
N ALA A 142 5.02 -29.68 -13.22
CA ALA A 142 5.78 -29.82 -14.45
C ALA A 142 7.27 -29.85 -14.13
N PHE A 143 7.95 -30.91 -14.55
CA PHE A 143 9.40 -31.04 -14.40
C PHE A 143 10.12 -30.51 -15.64
N GLU A 144 11.23 -29.81 -15.42
CA GLU A 144 12.14 -29.45 -16.51
C GLU A 144 12.79 -30.72 -17.11
N LEU A 145 12.75 -30.85 -18.43
CA LEU A 145 13.29 -32.02 -19.13
C LEU A 145 14.81 -32.11 -18.92
N GLY A 146 15.24 -33.04 -18.06
CA GLY A 146 16.64 -33.41 -17.86
C GLY A 146 17.32 -32.83 -16.61
N GLN A 147 16.59 -32.18 -15.70
CA GLN A 147 17.11 -31.66 -14.42
C GLN A 147 16.23 -32.12 -13.25
N PRO A 148 16.77 -32.55 -12.10
CA PRO A 148 15.95 -32.98 -10.95
C PRO A 148 15.37 -31.84 -10.09
N ALA A 149 15.70 -30.58 -10.34
CA ALA A 149 15.57 -29.51 -9.32
C ALA A 149 14.72 -28.29 -9.70
N GLY A 150 14.08 -28.27 -10.88
CA GLY A 150 13.16 -27.20 -11.28
C GLY A 150 11.77 -27.77 -11.57
N SER A 151 10.82 -27.56 -10.66
CA SER A 151 9.41 -27.87 -10.92
C SER A 151 8.57 -26.60 -10.89
N ILE A 152 7.80 -26.36 -11.94
CA ILE A 152 6.72 -25.37 -11.92
C ILE A 152 5.49 -26.12 -11.43
N SER A 153 4.83 -25.59 -10.40
CA SER A 153 3.58 -26.18 -9.93
C SER A 153 2.46 -25.18 -9.79
N THR A 154 1.23 -25.62 -10.08
CA THR A 154 0.05 -24.80 -9.90
C THR A 154 -1.19 -25.65 -9.65
N THR A 155 -2.11 -25.15 -8.83
CA THR A 155 -3.40 -25.78 -8.54
C THR A 155 -4.49 -25.22 -9.46
N ILE A 156 -5.26 -26.10 -10.09
CA ILE A 156 -6.44 -25.75 -10.88
C ILE A 156 -7.69 -26.15 -10.07
N PRO A 157 -8.49 -25.20 -9.57
CA PRO A 157 -9.71 -25.50 -8.80
C PRO A 157 -10.78 -26.26 -9.59
N VAL A 158 -11.69 -26.95 -8.90
CA VAL A 158 -12.80 -27.69 -9.54
C VAL A 158 -13.67 -26.73 -10.37
N GLY A 159 -13.85 -27.04 -11.65
CA GLY A 159 -14.65 -26.24 -12.59
C GLY A 159 -13.94 -25.03 -13.18
N GLU A 160 -12.67 -24.78 -12.83
CA GLU A 160 -11.86 -23.70 -13.38
C GLU A 160 -10.93 -24.16 -14.49
N SER A 161 -10.45 -23.20 -15.28
CA SER A 161 -9.39 -23.38 -16.25
C SER A 161 -8.16 -22.53 -15.91
N ARG A 162 -6.99 -23.02 -16.28
CA ARG A 162 -5.73 -22.26 -16.22
C ARG A 162 -4.99 -22.38 -17.54
N VAL A 163 -4.50 -21.26 -18.04
CA VAL A 163 -3.79 -21.19 -19.32
C VAL A 163 -2.29 -21.05 -19.08
N PHE A 164 -1.52 -21.97 -19.65
CA PHE A 164 -0.06 -22.02 -19.55
C PHE A 164 0.57 -21.59 -20.86
N MET A 165 1.64 -20.80 -20.77
CA MET A 165 2.40 -20.37 -21.93
C MET A 165 3.64 -21.25 -22.09
N VAL A 166 3.70 -22.06 -23.15
CA VAL A 166 4.82 -22.97 -23.41
C VAL A 166 5.65 -22.47 -24.60
N PRO A 167 6.96 -22.17 -24.43
CA PRO A 167 7.82 -21.80 -25.54
C PRO A 167 8.18 -23.03 -26.38
N ILE A 168 7.94 -22.97 -27.69
CA ILE A 168 8.35 -24.02 -28.63
C ILE A 168 9.56 -23.51 -29.43
N ALA A 169 10.70 -24.19 -29.30
CA ALA A 169 11.89 -23.87 -30.09
C ALA A 169 11.69 -24.31 -31.56
N PRO A 170 11.78 -23.40 -32.56
CA PRO A 170 11.73 -23.81 -33.96
C PRO A 170 13.14 -24.03 -34.49
N LYS A 171 13.29 -24.99 -35.43
CA LYS A 171 14.21 -24.74 -36.55
C LYS A 171 13.55 -25.02 -37.90
N THR A 172 13.63 -23.94 -38.69
CA THR A 172 13.60 -23.79 -40.15
C THR A 172 12.27 -23.99 -40.89
N LYS A 173 11.71 -22.83 -41.28
CA LYS A 173 10.93 -22.52 -42.49
C LYS A 173 9.99 -23.63 -43.03
N ALA A 174 8.85 -23.83 -42.37
CA ALA A 174 7.61 -24.19 -43.08
C ALA A 174 6.39 -23.68 -42.30
N LYS A 175 5.37 -23.27 -43.05
CA LYS A 175 4.16 -22.57 -42.62
C LYS A 175 3.23 -23.47 -41.81
N GLU A 176 2.62 -22.87 -40.78
CA GLU A 176 1.40 -23.25 -40.07
C GLU A 176 1.38 -24.67 -39.43
N SER A 177 1.55 -24.70 -38.10
CA SER A 177 1.30 -25.88 -37.29
C SER A 177 0.33 -25.50 -36.17
N ILE A 178 -0.73 -26.29 -35.98
CA ILE A 178 -1.67 -26.14 -34.87
C ILE A 178 -1.31 -27.19 -33.82
N ALA A 179 -1.02 -26.77 -32.59
CA ALA A 179 -0.77 -27.70 -31.49
C ALA A 179 -2.11 -28.22 -30.94
N ARG A 180 -2.25 -29.55 -30.81
CA ARG A 180 -3.35 -30.18 -30.07
C ARG A 180 -2.79 -30.81 -28.80
N VAL A 181 -3.36 -30.45 -27.65
CA VAL A 181 -2.99 -31.01 -26.34
C VAL A 181 -4.00 -32.09 -25.98
N GLN A 182 -3.51 -33.30 -25.68
CA GLN A 182 -4.35 -34.43 -25.25
C GLN A 182 -3.78 -35.05 -23.97
N PHE A 183 -4.65 -35.27 -22.98
CA PHE A 183 -4.33 -36.01 -21.77
C PHE A 183 -4.49 -37.49 -22.03
N VAL A 184 -3.41 -38.26 -21.93
CA VAL A 184 -3.45 -39.71 -22.11
C VAL A 184 -2.84 -40.45 -20.92
N ASN A 185 -3.32 -41.67 -20.65
CA ASN A 185 -2.72 -42.54 -19.64
C ASN A 185 -1.37 -43.13 -20.14
N GLY A 186 -0.65 -43.85 -19.27
CA GLY A 186 0.61 -44.54 -19.63
C GLY A 186 0.52 -45.52 -20.81
N ASN A 187 -0.70 -45.87 -21.26
CA ASN A 187 -0.96 -46.73 -22.41
C ASN A 187 -1.39 -45.94 -23.67
N GLY A 188 -1.35 -44.60 -23.66
CA GLY A 188 -1.66 -43.74 -24.81
C GLY A 188 -3.15 -43.54 -25.11
N GLN A 189 -4.05 -43.92 -24.19
CA GLN A 189 -5.50 -43.67 -24.35
C GLN A 189 -5.89 -42.31 -23.80
N VAL A 190 -6.70 -41.55 -24.55
CA VAL A 190 -7.27 -40.27 -24.10
C VAL A 190 -8.13 -40.49 -22.85
N ILE A 191 -7.80 -39.78 -21.78
CA ILE A 191 -8.48 -39.92 -20.49
C ILE A 191 -9.76 -39.09 -20.54
N HIS A 192 -10.92 -39.77 -20.63
CA HIS A 192 -12.23 -39.18 -20.34
C HIS A 192 -12.68 -39.56 -18.91
N GLU A 193 -13.29 -38.59 -18.21
CA GLU A 193 -13.93 -38.53 -16.87
C GLU A 193 -14.08 -39.83 -16.04
N LYS A 194 -14.42 -40.98 -16.65
CA LYS A 194 -14.65 -42.26 -15.95
C LYS A 194 -13.38 -43.06 -15.60
N VAL A 195 -12.23 -42.76 -16.21
CA VAL A 195 -10.95 -43.47 -15.95
C VAL A 195 -10.10 -42.79 -14.88
N ALA A 196 -10.28 -41.47 -14.64
CA ALA A 196 -9.60 -40.72 -13.59
C ALA A 196 -9.83 -41.33 -12.19
N LYS A 197 -11.00 -41.94 -11.96
CA LYS A 197 -11.35 -42.60 -10.69
C LYS A 197 -10.54 -43.87 -10.40
N ALA A 198 -10.02 -44.54 -11.43
CA ALA A 198 -9.17 -45.73 -11.29
C ALA A 198 -7.67 -45.37 -11.17
N ALA A 199 -7.24 -44.27 -11.79
CA ALA A 199 -5.88 -43.76 -11.70
C ALA A 199 -5.55 -43.17 -10.30
N ARG A 200 -6.57 -42.66 -9.59
CA ARG A 200 -6.48 -42.13 -8.20
C ARG A 200 -6.08 -43.16 -7.15
N ALA A 201 -6.29 -44.46 -7.39
CA ALA A 201 -6.02 -45.49 -6.38
C ALA A 201 -4.53 -45.89 -6.28
N ASN A 202 -3.68 -45.51 -7.23
CA ASN A 202 -2.30 -46.02 -7.35
C ASN A 202 -1.22 -44.94 -7.62
N GLY A 203 -1.51 -43.64 -7.47
CA GLY A 203 -0.51 -42.57 -7.69
C GLY A 203 0.01 -42.49 -9.13
N SER A 204 -0.89 -42.67 -10.09
CA SER A 204 -0.56 -42.93 -11.50
C SER A 204 0.21 -41.79 -12.17
N GLU A 205 1.30 -42.14 -12.84
CA GLU A 205 1.98 -41.34 -13.86
C GLU A 205 1.05 -41.22 -15.09
N GLY A 206 0.70 -39.99 -15.46
CA GLY A 206 0.06 -39.64 -16.73
C GLY A 206 1.08 -39.08 -17.71
N VAL A 207 0.68 -38.87 -18.97
CA VAL A 207 1.53 -38.17 -19.94
C VAL A 207 0.69 -37.10 -20.64
N ILE A 208 1.10 -35.84 -20.56
CA ILE A 208 0.61 -34.80 -21.45
C ILE A 208 1.30 -35.00 -22.80
N ARG A 209 0.52 -35.33 -23.84
CA ARG A 209 1.03 -35.41 -25.20
C ARG A 209 0.73 -34.12 -25.94
N ILE A 210 1.78 -33.39 -26.27
CA ILE A 210 1.70 -32.22 -27.16
C ILE A 210 1.97 -32.73 -28.58
N GLN A 211 0.91 -32.77 -29.39
CA GLN A 211 0.97 -33.18 -30.78
C GLN A 211 1.11 -31.95 -31.66
N LEU A 212 2.25 -31.83 -32.33
CA LEU A 212 2.47 -30.85 -33.39
C LEU A 212 1.97 -31.45 -34.70
N VAL A 213 0.91 -30.86 -35.25
CA VAL A 213 0.30 -31.30 -36.50
C VAL A 213 0.57 -30.25 -37.57
N ASP A 214 1.09 -30.68 -38.72
CA ASP A 214 1.28 -29.83 -39.89
C ASP A 214 -0.09 -29.54 -40.53
N SER A 215 -0.43 -28.25 -40.64
CA SER A 215 -1.76 -27.83 -41.11
C SER A 215 -2.02 -28.23 -42.57
N ASN A 216 -0.97 -28.47 -43.37
CA ASN A 216 -1.10 -28.75 -44.80
C ASN A 216 -1.26 -30.24 -45.12
N SER A 217 -0.74 -31.14 -44.28
CA SER A 217 -0.79 -32.59 -44.50
C SER A 217 -1.76 -33.32 -43.56
N GLY A 218 -2.16 -32.70 -42.45
CA GLY A 218 -2.96 -33.33 -41.39
C GLY A 218 -2.21 -34.43 -40.64
N GLY A 219 -0.93 -34.66 -40.95
CA GLY A 219 -0.09 -35.68 -40.34
C GLY A 219 0.60 -35.19 -39.06
N LEU A 220 0.65 -36.06 -38.05
CA LEU A 220 1.39 -35.84 -36.81
C LEU A 220 2.90 -35.70 -37.13
N GLN A 221 3.48 -34.52 -36.88
CA GLN A 221 4.90 -34.24 -37.15
C GLN A 221 5.78 -34.64 -35.96
N LYS A 222 5.34 -34.32 -34.74
CA LYS A 222 6.10 -34.57 -33.53
C LYS A 222 5.17 -34.69 -32.34
N GLU A 223 5.45 -35.66 -31.48
CA GLU A 223 4.76 -35.85 -30.22
C GLU A 223 5.77 -35.65 -29.08
N VAL A 224 5.46 -34.71 -28.19
CA VAL A 224 6.21 -34.52 -26.95
C VAL A 224 5.38 -35.10 -25.82
N ALA A 225 5.91 -36.14 -25.18
CA ALA A 225 5.33 -36.78 -24.02
C ALA A 225 5.95 -36.16 -22.75
N ILE A 226 5.16 -35.40 -22.00
CA ILE A 226 5.57 -34.86 -20.70
C ILE A 226 4.95 -35.77 -19.63
N PRO A 227 5.75 -36.56 -18.90
CA PRO A 227 5.23 -37.33 -17.78
C PRO A 227 4.70 -36.36 -16.72
N ILE A 228 3.48 -36.59 -16.26
CA ILE A 228 2.83 -35.87 -15.17
C ILE A 228 2.55 -36.86 -14.04
N ARG A 229 2.66 -36.41 -12.81
CA ARG A 229 2.23 -37.18 -11.65
C ARG A 229 1.08 -36.45 -11.00
N LEU A 230 -0.08 -37.11 -10.92
CA LEU A 230 -1.22 -36.57 -10.22
C LEU A 230 -1.07 -36.93 -8.75
N LEU A 231 -0.95 -35.91 -7.90
CA LEU A 231 -0.90 -36.04 -6.46
C LEU A 231 -2.23 -35.54 -5.89
N GLU A 232 -2.76 -36.24 -4.89
CA GLU A 232 -3.86 -35.68 -4.10
C GLU A 232 -3.28 -34.56 -3.22
N PRO A 233 -3.94 -33.40 -3.14
CA PRO A 233 -3.47 -32.29 -2.32
C PRO A 233 -3.46 -32.70 -0.84
N ALA A 234 -2.48 -32.20 -0.09
CA ALA A 234 -2.55 -32.22 1.36
C ALA A 234 -3.56 -31.17 1.85
N VAL A 235 -4.01 -31.36 3.09
CA VAL A 235 -4.85 -30.40 3.81
C VAL A 235 -4.08 -29.95 5.03
N LEU A 236 -3.90 -28.64 5.18
CA LEU A 236 -3.38 -28.02 6.38
C LEU A 236 -4.53 -27.44 7.20
N GLU A 237 -4.65 -27.85 8.45
CA GLU A 237 -5.59 -27.32 9.44
C GLU A 237 -4.82 -26.55 10.51
N GLY A 238 -5.01 -25.24 10.56
CA GLY A 238 -4.37 -24.35 11.51
C GLY A 238 -5.29 -23.95 12.65
N ARG A 239 -4.74 -23.94 13.87
CA ARG A 239 -5.34 -23.32 15.06
C ARG A 239 -4.31 -22.37 15.67
N VAL A 240 -4.71 -21.13 15.94
CA VAL A 240 -3.84 -20.13 16.56
C VAL A 240 -4.47 -19.67 17.87
N VAL A 241 -3.71 -19.72 18.95
CA VAL A 241 -4.13 -19.29 20.28
C VAL A 241 -3.24 -18.18 20.81
N SER A 242 -3.78 -17.29 21.63
CA SER A 242 -3.02 -16.28 22.35
C SER A 242 -2.20 -16.91 23.47
N GLU A 243 -0.94 -16.50 23.64
CA GLU A 243 -0.07 -16.98 24.73
C GLU A 243 -0.61 -16.60 26.12
N SER A 244 -1.34 -15.49 26.21
CA SER A 244 -1.74 -14.90 27.49
C SER A 244 -2.94 -15.60 28.16
N ASP A 245 -3.91 -16.04 27.36
CA ASP A 245 -5.21 -16.57 27.82
C ASP A 245 -5.59 -17.91 27.18
N GLY A 246 -4.89 -18.34 26.12
CA GLY A 246 -5.17 -19.57 25.39
C GLY A 246 -6.40 -19.52 24.47
N GLU A 247 -7.04 -18.34 24.35
CA GLU A 247 -8.19 -18.14 23.47
C GLU A 247 -7.76 -18.07 22.00
N LEU A 248 -8.71 -18.27 21.09
CA LEU A 248 -8.44 -18.15 19.64
C LEU A 248 -7.94 -16.75 19.30
N SER A 249 -6.89 -16.70 18.46
CA SER A 249 -6.23 -15.46 18.07
C SER A 249 -6.44 -15.16 16.59
N PRO A 250 -7.32 -14.22 16.22
CA PRO A 250 -7.46 -13.76 14.85
C PRO A 250 -6.16 -13.13 14.30
N GLY A 251 -5.91 -13.28 13.00
CA GLY A 251 -4.71 -12.73 12.36
C GLY A 251 -4.69 -12.92 10.85
N ARG A 252 -3.67 -12.36 10.19
CA ARG A 252 -3.34 -12.62 8.78
C ARG A 252 -2.51 -13.89 8.67
N VAL A 253 -2.82 -14.70 7.66
CA VAL A 253 -2.09 -15.92 7.32
C VAL A 253 -1.54 -15.79 5.90
N TYR A 254 -0.23 -15.97 5.77
CA TYR A 254 0.47 -16.12 4.50
C TYR A 254 0.87 -17.59 4.41
N LEU A 255 0.34 -18.31 3.42
CA LEU A 255 0.59 -19.73 3.26
C LEU A 255 1.09 -19.99 1.84
N PHE A 256 2.36 -20.30 1.69
CA PHE A 256 2.95 -20.64 0.40
C PHE A 256 3.20 -22.14 0.31
N GLY A 257 2.74 -22.75 -0.78
CA GLY A 257 3.02 -24.15 -1.08
C GLY A 257 4.48 -24.38 -1.49
N SER A 258 4.85 -25.66 -1.63
CA SER A 258 6.14 -26.09 -2.21
C SER A 258 6.35 -25.60 -3.64
N ASP A 259 5.28 -25.12 -4.27
CA ASP A 259 5.25 -24.52 -5.60
C ASP A 259 5.49 -23.01 -5.61
N GLY A 260 5.66 -22.38 -4.45
CA GLY A 260 5.84 -20.94 -4.31
C GLY A 260 4.55 -20.12 -4.49
N ILE A 261 3.39 -20.77 -4.63
CA ILE A 261 2.10 -20.07 -4.80
C ILE A 261 1.40 -19.90 -3.45
N GLY A 262 0.85 -18.70 -3.22
CA GLY A 262 0.02 -18.41 -2.06
C GLY A 262 -1.30 -19.19 -2.07
N ARG A 263 -1.70 -19.72 -0.91
CA ARG A 263 -2.95 -20.45 -0.69
C ARG A 263 -3.85 -19.67 0.24
N HIS A 264 -5.15 -19.74 -0.04
CA HIS A 264 -6.17 -19.10 0.77
C HIS A 264 -6.81 -20.13 1.70
N GLY A 265 -7.18 -19.70 2.91
CA GLY A 265 -8.05 -20.49 3.77
C GLY A 265 -9.42 -20.69 3.11
N GLU A 266 -10.01 -21.86 3.31
CA GLU A 266 -11.37 -22.19 2.82
C GLU A 266 -12.40 -21.21 3.36
N ALA A 267 -12.24 -20.80 4.63
CA ALA A 267 -12.98 -19.69 5.20
C ALA A 267 -12.64 -18.42 4.41
N TYR A 268 -13.67 -17.79 3.84
CA TYR A 268 -13.57 -16.54 3.08
C TYR A 268 -12.79 -16.61 1.75
N ALA A 269 -12.43 -17.80 1.25
CA ALA A 269 -11.73 -17.95 -0.05
C ALA A 269 -12.44 -17.19 -1.19
N GLY A 270 -13.78 -17.18 -1.19
CA GLY A 270 -14.60 -16.50 -2.19
C GLY A 270 -14.82 -14.99 -1.94
N ASN A 271 -14.32 -14.42 -0.84
CA ASN A 271 -14.43 -12.99 -0.54
C ASN A 271 -13.09 -12.29 -0.80
N THR A 272 -13.01 -11.56 -1.91
CA THR A 272 -11.80 -10.87 -2.34
C THR A 272 -11.41 -9.70 -1.42
N THR A 273 -12.32 -9.11 -0.65
CA THR A 273 -12.00 -8.09 0.36
C THR A 273 -11.05 -8.66 1.44
N LEU A 274 -11.19 -9.95 1.75
CA LEU A 274 -10.39 -10.66 2.76
C LEU A 274 -9.23 -11.48 2.18
N SER A 275 -9.25 -11.78 0.88
CA SER A 275 -8.32 -12.74 0.27
C SER A 275 -7.50 -12.17 -0.90
N GLU A 276 -7.89 -11.01 -1.45
CA GLU A 276 -7.18 -10.37 -2.54
C GLU A 276 -7.15 -8.85 -2.34
N LYS A 277 -6.06 -8.33 -1.77
CA LYS A 277 -5.95 -6.88 -1.63
C LYS A 277 -5.10 -6.28 -2.73
N MET A 278 -5.71 -5.42 -3.53
CA MET A 278 -4.99 -4.45 -4.35
C MET A 278 -4.40 -3.40 -3.41
N LEU A 279 -3.12 -3.47 -3.14
CA LEU A 279 -2.43 -2.34 -2.51
C LEU A 279 -2.21 -1.27 -3.56
N PHE A 280 -2.64 -0.05 -3.27
CA PHE A 280 -2.38 1.10 -4.11
C PHE A 280 -1.15 1.81 -3.57
N GLU A 281 0.01 1.60 -4.19
CA GLU A 281 1.16 2.46 -3.92
C GLU A 281 0.97 3.77 -4.68
N ILE A 282 0.87 4.89 -3.95
CA ILE A 282 0.90 6.23 -4.52
C ILE A 282 2.38 6.53 -4.82
N GLY A 283 2.79 6.31 -6.07
CA GLY A 283 4.12 6.70 -6.53
C GLY A 283 4.30 8.22 -6.48
N SER A 284 5.54 8.68 -6.70
CA SER A 284 5.94 10.09 -6.70
C SER A 284 5.17 10.98 -7.71
N GLU A 285 4.36 10.39 -8.59
CA GLU A 285 3.56 11.08 -9.61
C GLU A 285 2.03 10.89 -9.44
N ASN A 286 1.52 10.55 -8.25
CA ASN A 286 0.09 10.20 -8.07
C ASN A 286 -0.38 9.02 -8.95
N ARG A 287 0.54 8.13 -9.36
CA ARG A 287 0.19 6.89 -10.07
C ARG A 287 -0.01 5.76 -9.09
N PHE A 288 -1.10 5.02 -9.30
CA PHE A 288 -1.53 3.87 -8.53
C PHE A 288 -0.91 2.58 -9.09
N TYR A 289 0.05 1.98 -8.39
CA TYR A 289 0.52 0.62 -8.69
C TYR A 289 -0.27 -0.38 -7.85
N GLY A 290 -0.99 -1.29 -8.51
CA GLY A 290 -1.76 -2.34 -7.86
C GLY A 290 -1.02 -3.68 -7.87
N TYR A 291 -0.74 -4.25 -6.70
CA TYR A 291 -0.32 -5.65 -6.57
C TYR A 291 -1.19 -6.38 -5.55
N LYS A 292 -1.43 -7.69 -5.78
CA LYS A 292 -2.20 -8.55 -4.89
C LYS A 292 -1.30 -9.13 -3.81
N LEU A 293 -1.61 -8.89 -2.54
CA LEU A 293 -0.95 -9.58 -1.44
C LEU A 293 -1.57 -10.98 -1.22
N PRO A 294 -0.76 -12.06 -1.18
CA PRO A 294 -1.25 -13.43 -1.04
C PRO A 294 -1.43 -13.83 0.44
N PHE A 295 -2.28 -13.09 1.17
CA PHE A 295 -2.69 -13.45 2.52
C PHE A 295 -4.21 -13.63 2.60
N PHE A 296 -4.65 -14.27 3.66
CA PHE A 296 -6.06 -14.29 4.04
C PHE A 296 -6.21 -14.04 5.55
N TYR A 297 -7.35 -13.47 5.95
CA TYR A 297 -7.70 -13.33 7.36
C TYR A 297 -8.24 -14.64 7.93
N SER A 298 -7.87 -14.91 9.19
CA SER A 298 -8.37 -16.01 10.00
C SER A 298 -8.92 -15.47 11.32
N ASP A 299 -9.97 -16.09 11.84
CA ASP A 299 -10.52 -15.85 13.17
C ASP A 299 -9.78 -16.63 14.29
N GLY A 300 -8.62 -17.21 13.96
CA GLY A 300 -7.86 -18.11 14.83
C GLY A 300 -7.93 -19.57 14.38
N THR A 301 -8.78 -19.90 13.41
CA THR A 301 -8.72 -21.20 12.73
C THR A 301 -8.68 -21.05 11.21
N PHE A 302 -8.03 -21.99 10.53
CA PHE A 302 -8.05 -22.04 9.07
C PHE A 302 -7.87 -23.47 8.56
N ARG A 303 -8.37 -23.70 7.36
CA ARG A 303 -8.19 -24.95 6.62
C ARG A 303 -7.83 -24.59 5.19
N ALA A 304 -6.78 -25.18 4.64
CA ALA A 304 -6.33 -24.89 3.28
C ALA A 304 -5.83 -26.17 2.59
N LYS A 305 -6.12 -26.30 1.30
CA LYS A 305 -5.49 -27.33 0.46
C LYS A 305 -4.17 -26.83 -0.07
N VAL A 306 -3.18 -27.70 -0.03
CA VAL A 306 -1.78 -27.38 -0.30
C VAL A 306 -1.12 -28.50 -1.09
N PRO A 307 -0.13 -28.20 -1.95
CA PRO A 307 0.64 -29.24 -2.63
C PRO A 307 1.49 -30.01 -1.61
N SER A 308 1.87 -31.24 -1.93
CA SER A 308 2.85 -31.98 -1.14
C SER A 308 4.23 -31.32 -1.18
N GLY A 309 4.98 -31.40 -0.09
CA GLY A 309 6.33 -30.84 0.06
C GLY A 309 6.42 -29.83 1.20
N GLU A 310 7.45 -28.98 1.17
CA GLU A 310 7.67 -27.92 2.16
C GLU A 310 6.69 -26.76 1.95
N LEU A 311 5.93 -26.42 2.98
CA LEU A 311 5.07 -25.24 3.04
C LEU A 311 5.76 -24.14 3.86
N ASN A 312 5.62 -22.89 3.43
CA ASN A 312 6.01 -21.72 4.23
C ASN A 312 4.76 -21.04 4.77
N LEU A 313 4.57 -21.10 6.09
CA LEU A 313 3.45 -20.52 6.81
C LEU A 313 3.93 -19.34 7.67
N THR A 314 3.40 -18.16 7.42
CA THR A 314 3.58 -16.98 8.28
C THR A 314 2.25 -16.54 8.86
N TYR A 315 2.21 -16.32 10.17
CA TYR A 315 1.07 -15.73 10.87
C TYR A 315 1.46 -14.38 11.45
N GLU A 316 0.57 -13.39 11.26
CA GLU A 316 0.75 -12.01 11.69
C GLU A 316 -0.50 -11.52 12.42
N ARG A 317 -0.31 -10.82 13.55
CA ARG A 317 -1.38 -10.16 14.31
C ARG A 317 -0.92 -8.78 14.80
N GLY A 318 -1.46 -7.72 14.23
CA GLY A 318 -1.12 -6.33 14.60
C GLY A 318 0.38 -6.03 14.70
N TYR A 319 0.73 -4.96 15.41
CA TYR A 319 2.12 -4.52 15.57
C TYR A 319 2.76 -4.85 16.92
N GLU A 320 1.95 -5.37 17.84
CA GLU A 320 2.36 -5.74 19.20
C GLU A 320 2.76 -7.21 19.35
N HIS A 321 2.59 -8.02 18.29
CA HIS A 321 2.93 -9.44 18.29
C HIS A 321 4.12 -9.75 17.40
N LYS A 322 4.84 -10.82 17.76
CA LYS A 322 5.89 -11.38 16.93
C LYS A 322 5.29 -12.07 15.70
N LEU A 323 5.98 -12.00 14.57
CA LEU A 323 5.68 -12.86 13.43
C LEU A 323 5.98 -14.32 13.80
N ILE A 324 5.09 -15.22 13.39
CA ILE A 324 5.30 -16.66 13.53
C ILE A 324 5.56 -17.23 12.15
N GLU A 325 6.76 -17.74 11.94
CA GLU A 325 7.14 -18.41 10.69
C GLU A 325 7.36 -19.90 10.94
N ARG A 326 6.79 -20.74 10.08
CA ARG A 326 6.91 -22.20 10.15
C ARG A 326 7.13 -22.79 8.77
N LYS A 327 8.11 -23.68 8.67
CA LYS A 327 8.25 -24.62 7.55
C LYS A 327 7.58 -25.92 7.92
N ILE A 328 6.66 -26.39 7.10
CA ILE A 328 5.86 -27.58 7.38
C ILE A 328 5.99 -28.53 6.20
N GLU A 329 6.53 -29.72 6.43
CA GLU A 329 6.55 -30.78 5.43
C GLU A 329 5.23 -31.55 5.48
N VAL A 330 4.58 -31.71 4.31
CA VAL A 330 3.36 -32.50 4.13
C VAL A 330 3.48 -33.49 2.97
N ALA A 331 2.99 -34.71 3.14
CA ALA A 331 2.89 -35.71 2.09
C ALA A 331 1.60 -35.55 1.26
N ALA A 332 1.59 -36.07 0.03
CA ALA A 332 0.39 -36.04 -0.81
C ALA A 332 -0.80 -36.76 -0.12
N GLY A 333 -1.96 -36.12 -0.10
CA GLY A 333 -3.17 -36.60 0.57
C GLY A 333 -3.13 -36.59 2.11
N GLU A 334 -2.09 -36.04 2.72
CA GLU A 334 -1.99 -35.92 4.19
C GLU A 334 -2.96 -34.85 4.71
N ASN A 335 -3.64 -35.14 5.83
CA ASN A 335 -4.27 -34.11 6.66
C ASN A 335 -3.32 -33.78 7.81
N ARG A 336 -2.78 -32.56 7.81
CA ARG A 336 -1.82 -32.07 8.79
C ARG A 336 -2.46 -30.99 9.65
N SER A 337 -2.44 -31.15 10.96
CA SER A 337 -2.82 -30.09 11.90
C SER A 337 -1.59 -29.35 12.42
N VAL A 338 -1.69 -28.03 12.55
CA VAL A 338 -0.69 -27.16 13.16
C VAL A 338 -1.34 -26.25 14.20
N GLU A 339 -0.75 -26.21 15.39
CA GLU A 339 -1.10 -25.23 16.42
C GLU A 339 0.00 -24.18 16.51
N LEU A 340 -0.40 -22.90 16.46
CA LEU A 340 0.48 -21.75 16.61
C LEU A 340 0.09 -20.98 17.86
N MET A 341 1.07 -20.30 18.46
CA MET A 341 0.87 -19.49 19.66
C MET A 341 1.28 -18.04 19.37
N ALA A 342 0.31 -17.13 19.39
CA ALA A 342 0.52 -15.70 19.20
C ALA A 342 1.17 -15.09 20.45
N GLN A 343 2.42 -14.66 20.31
CA GLN A 343 3.18 -14.01 21.38
C GLN A 343 3.15 -12.49 21.22
N ARG A 344 2.56 -11.80 22.19
CA ARG A 344 2.64 -10.34 22.32
C ARG A 344 4.01 -9.98 22.92
N PHE A 345 4.78 -9.11 22.27
CA PHE A 345 6.08 -8.66 22.81
C PHE A 345 5.98 -7.35 23.58
N ARG A 346 4.90 -6.59 23.37
CA ARG A 346 4.59 -5.36 24.10
C ARG A 346 3.08 -5.17 24.15
N ASP A 347 2.53 -4.90 25.33
CA ASP A 347 1.12 -4.56 25.49
C ASP A 347 0.97 -3.06 25.65
N MET A 348 0.50 -2.42 24.59
CA MET A 348 0.33 -0.97 24.54
C MET A 348 -0.87 -0.53 25.39
N LYS A 349 -1.90 -1.38 25.53
CA LYS A 349 -3.09 -1.08 26.34
C LYS A 349 -2.71 -0.98 27.83
N ASP A 350 -1.79 -1.82 28.30
CA ASP A 350 -1.23 -1.75 29.66
C ASP A 350 -0.45 -0.45 29.92
N GLU A 351 0.12 0.16 28.88
CA GLU A 351 0.76 1.48 28.93
C GLU A 351 -0.21 2.64 28.60
N ALA A 352 -1.52 2.34 28.56
CA ALA A 352 -2.62 3.25 28.21
C ALA A 352 -2.57 3.81 26.77
N TRP A 353 -1.89 3.14 25.86
CA TRP A 353 -1.87 3.45 24.43
C TRP A 353 -2.86 2.57 23.68
N ILE A 354 -3.79 3.20 22.99
CA ILE A 354 -4.89 2.55 22.29
C ILE A 354 -4.71 2.75 20.78
N SER A 355 -4.65 1.64 20.04
CA SER A 355 -4.46 1.65 18.59
C SER A 355 -5.77 2.00 17.87
N GLY A 356 -5.67 2.75 16.77
CA GLY A 356 -6.84 3.05 15.96
C GLY A 356 -6.53 3.38 14.51
N ASP A 357 -7.43 2.97 13.63
CA ASP A 357 -7.48 3.42 12.25
C ASP A 357 -8.54 4.52 12.12
N THR A 358 -8.10 5.73 11.78
CA THR A 358 -8.94 6.93 11.67
C THR A 358 -9.68 7.03 10.35
N HIS A 359 -9.31 6.22 9.33
CA HIS A 359 -9.76 6.42 7.95
C HIS A 359 -10.00 5.08 7.26
N VAL A 360 -11.19 4.52 7.42
CA VAL A 360 -11.62 3.28 6.74
C VAL A 360 -12.91 3.52 5.98
N HIS A 361 -13.00 3.05 4.74
CA HIS A 361 -14.27 2.91 4.03
C HIS A 361 -14.54 1.42 3.83
N TRP A 362 -15.34 0.81 4.72
CA TRP A 362 -15.57 -0.64 4.73
C TRP A 362 -16.53 -1.07 3.62
N LEU A 363 -15.93 -1.34 2.47
CA LEU A 363 -16.59 -1.59 1.20
C LEU A 363 -15.92 -2.79 0.56
N LYS A 364 -16.63 -3.42 -0.38
CA LYS A 364 -15.97 -4.36 -1.28
C LYS A 364 -14.90 -3.61 -2.07
N ASN A 365 -13.97 -4.33 -2.70
CA ASN A 365 -12.87 -3.79 -3.51
C ASN A 365 -13.31 -2.96 -4.76
N HIS A 366 -14.51 -2.37 -4.77
CA HIS A 366 -15.08 -1.51 -5.81
C HIS A 366 -15.76 -0.23 -5.28
N TRP A 367 -15.49 0.22 -4.03
CA TRP A 367 -15.89 1.50 -3.41
C TRP A 367 -17.39 1.89 -3.39
N SER A 368 -18.28 1.25 -4.15
CA SER A 368 -19.69 1.65 -4.25
C SER A 368 -20.65 0.67 -3.60
N GLU A 369 -20.13 -0.40 -2.97
CA GLU A 369 -20.92 -1.45 -2.35
C GLU A 369 -20.36 -1.77 -0.96
N ASN A 370 -21.26 -1.79 0.02
CA ASN A 370 -20.93 -2.19 1.38
C ASN A 370 -20.37 -3.61 1.42
N GLU A 371 -19.41 -3.80 2.31
CA GLU A 371 -19.03 -5.14 2.77
C GLU A 371 -19.72 -5.44 4.11
N ASP A 372 -19.89 -6.73 4.42
CA ASP A 372 -20.46 -7.19 5.68
C ASP A 372 -19.63 -6.70 6.88
N MET A 373 -20.27 -5.99 7.81
CA MET A 373 -19.63 -5.43 9.00
C MET A 373 -19.10 -6.50 9.96
N ASN A 374 -19.63 -7.73 9.93
CA ASN A 374 -19.02 -8.84 10.67
C ASN A 374 -17.61 -9.13 10.18
N LEU A 375 -17.34 -8.93 8.88
CA LEU A 375 -16.01 -9.12 8.33
C LEU A 375 -15.06 -7.99 8.76
N LEU A 376 -15.54 -6.75 8.90
CA LEU A 376 -14.73 -5.68 9.49
C LEU A 376 -14.30 -6.02 10.91
N ALA A 377 -15.23 -6.59 11.69
CA ALA A 377 -14.95 -7.02 13.06
C ALA A 377 -13.90 -8.15 13.14
N VAL A 378 -13.86 -9.05 12.16
CA VAL A 378 -12.79 -10.05 12.02
C VAL A 378 -11.46 -9.36 11.69
N VAL A 379 -11.44 -8.45 10.72
CA VAL A 379 -10.24 -7.70 10.33
C VAL A 379 -9.70 -6.85 11.48
N GLN A 380 -10.56 -6.12 12.20
CA GLN A 380 -10.19 -5.33 13.37
C GLN A 380 -9.45 -6.19 14.41
N ARG A 381 -10.00 -7.36 14.73
CA ARG A 381 -9.39 -8.29 15.68
C ARG A 381 -8.09 -8.86 15.14
N ALA A 382 -8.03 -9.21 13.85
CA ALA A 382 -6.83 -9.75 13.22
C ALA A 382 -5.68 -8.74 13.15
N GLU A 383 -6.01 -7.47 12.90
CA GLU A 383 -5.05 -6.36 12.91
C GLU A 383 -4.73 -5.84 14.31
N ASP A 384 -5.37 -6.37 15.36
CA ASP A 384 -5.25 -5.92 16.75
C ASP A 384 -5.49 -4.40 16.89
N LEU A 385 -6.54 -3.90 16.24
CA LEU A 385 -6.97 -2.50 16.28
C LEU A 385 -8.03 -2.31 17.35
N ASN A 386 -7.78 -1.47 18.36
CA ASN A 386 -8.81 -1.17 19.36
C ASN A 386 -9.94 -0.32 18.75
N VAL A 387 -9.60 0.67 17.91
CA VAL A 387 -10.59 1.58 17.30
C VAL A 387 -10.56 1.47 15.77
N VAL A 388 -11.73 1.41 15.13
CA VAL A 388 -11.87 1.57 13.68
C VAL A 388 -12.94 2.62 13.38
N ASN A 389 -12.57 3.65 12.63
CA ASN A 389 -13.51 4.68 12.15
C ASN A 389 -13.89 4.40 10.69
N ASN A 390 -15.11 3.92 10.51
CA ASN A 390 -15.71 3.61 9.22
C ASN A 390 -16.42 4.84 8.65
N LEU A 391 -15.74 5.57 7.78
CA LEU A 391 -16.11 6.89 7.29
C LEU A 391 -17.06 6.80 6.10
N THR A 392 -18.27 7.29 6.23
CA THR A 392 -19.18 7.52 5.10
C THR A 392 -18.63 8.65 4.22
N LEU A 393 -18.57 8.44 2.90
CA LEU A 393 -18.26 9.47 1.91
C LEU A 393 -19.36 9.55 0.86
N PHE A 394 -19.46 10.69 0.20
CA PHE A 394 -20.26 10.86 -1.01
C PHE A 394 -19.36 11.01 -2.23
N GLN A 395 -19.59 10.16 -3.24
CA GLN A 395 -18.91 10.23 -4.53
C GLN A 395 -19.93 10.44 -5.63
N TYR A 396 -19.79 11.58 -6.33
CA TYR A 396 -20.50 11.76 -7.59
C TYR A 396 -19.94 10.82 -8.66
N ARG A 397 -20.85 10.20 -9.39
CA ARG A 397 -20.53 9.35 -10.54
C ARG A 397 -21.70 9.43 -11.54
N PRO A 398 -21.43 9.66 -12.84
CA PRO A 398 -22.49 9.73 -13.83
C PRO A 398 -23.33 8.44 -13.87
N GLU A 399 -24.62 8.55 -14.20
CA GLU A 399 -25.52 7.40 -14.39
C GLU A 399 -24.96 6.35 -15.36
N SER A 400 -24.29 6.81 -16.43
CA SER A 400 -23.63 5.95 -17.42
C SER A 400 -22.49 5.11 -16.84
N GLN A 401 -22.02 5.45 -15.64
CA GLN A 401 -21.00 4.72 -14.92
C GLN A 401 -21.56 4.00 -13.68
N GLY A 402 -22.86 4.07 -13.39
CA GLY A 402 -23.46 3.37 -12.24
C GLY A 402 -24.00 4.28 -11.14
N GLY A 403 -24.03 5.60 -11.37
CA GLY A 403 -24.66 6.57 -10.49
C GLY A 403 -23.84 6.91 -9.25
N SER A 404 -24.12 8.09 -8.68
CA SER A 404 -23.51 8.57 -7.45
C SER A 404 -23.88 7.68 -6.27
N PHE A 405 -23.00 7.64 -5.26
CA PHE A 405 -23.23 6.82 -4.07
C PHE A 405 -22.80 7.53 -2.79
N LEU A 406 -23.46 7.17 -1.70
CA LEU A 406 -23.14 7.55 -0.32
C LEU A 406 -22.86 6.26 0.44
N LYS A 407 -21.60 5.99 0.76
CA LYS A 407 -21.14 4.72 1.34
C LYS A 407 -19.85 4.92 2.14
N PRO A 408 -19.50 4.02 3.07
CA PRO A 408 -20.32 3.02 3.75
C PRO A 408 -21.56 3.62 4.44
N ASP A 409 -22.69 2.90 4.41
CA ASP A 409 -23.97 3.31 5.04
C ASP A 409 -24.65 2.14 5.81
N GLN A 410 -23.87 1.14 6.23
CA GLN A 410 -24.38 -0.06 6.90
C GLN A 410 -25.06 0.23 8.25
N PHE A 411 -24.65 1.29 8.93
CA PHE A 411 -25.14 1.71 10.25
C PHE A 411 -25.26 3.24 10.30
N PRO A 412 -26.12 3.79 11.18
CA PRO A 412 -26.12 5.22 11.47
C PRO A 412 -24.76 5.69 12.00
N VAL A 413 -24.44 6.97 11.79
CA VAL A 413 -23.31 7.63 12.45
C VAL A 413 -23.36 7.39 13.96
N GLY A 414 -22.21 7.09 14.57
CA GLY A 414 -22.13 6.68 15.97
C GLY A 414 -21.50 5.29 16.15
N PRO A 415 -21.48 4.78 17.40
CA PRO A 415 -20.92 3.48 17.70
C PRO A 415 -21.74 2.33 17.11
N VAL A 416 -21.07 1.37 16.49
CA VAL A 416 -21.66 0.09 16.07
C VAL A 416 -21.67 -0.85 17.28
N LEU A 417 -22.70 -0.72 18.12
CA LEU A 417 -22.79 -1.40 19.42
C LEU A 417 -22.72 -2.93 19.33
N SER A 418 -23.15 -3.54 18.22
CA SER A 418 -23.06 -4.99 18.02
C SER A 418 -21.62 -5.51 17.86
N HIS A 419 -20.68 -4.61 17.61
CA HIS A 419 -19.27 -4.93 17.37
C HIS A 419 -18.32 -4.13 18.27
N SER A 420 -18.87 -3.50 19.31
CA SER A 420 -18.11 -2.67 20.25
C SER A 420 -18.27 -3.15 21.69
N ASP A 421 -17.18 -3.17 22.45
CA ASP A 421 -17.07 -3.54 23.86
C ASP A 421 -15.98 -2.69 24.56
N ASP A 422 -15.47 -3.14 25.71
CA ASP A 422 -14.43 -2.44 26.49
C ASP A 422 -13.00 -2.58 25.93
N THR A 423 -12.87 -3.23 24.77
CA THR A 423 -11.59 -3.55 24.14
C THR A 423 -11.56 -3.16 22.66
N TYR A 424 -12.68 -3.32 21.96
CA TYR A 424 -12.84 -3.02 20.54
C TYR A 424 -13.98 -2.04 20.32
N HIS A 425 -13.79 -1.06 19.45
CA HIS A 425 -14.79 -0.05 19.10
C HIS A 425 -14.81 0.16 17.59
N ILE A 426 -16.00 0.03 16.98
CA ILE A 426 -16.21 0.41 15.59
C ILE A 426 -17.15 1.62 15.58
N GLN A 427 -16.69 2.71 15.00
CA GLN A 427 -17.43 3.96 14.87
C GLN A 427 -17.83 4.16 13.41
N MET A 428 -19.10 4.45 13.14
CA MET A 428 -19.50 5.09 11.88
C MET A 428 -19.27 6.59 11.99
N ALA A 429 -18.58 7.14 11.00
CA ALA A 429 -18.11 8.53 10.97
C ALA A 429 -18.18 9.06 9.51
N GLU A 430 -17.51 10.17 9.19
CA GLU A 430 -17.64 10.81 7.88
C GLU A 430 -16.27 11.23 7.30
N GLU A 431 -16.11 11.10 6.00
CA GLU A 431 -15.08 11.81 5.24
C GLU A 431 -15.75 12.89 4.39
N TYR A 432 -15.52 14.15 4.74
CA TYR A 432 -16.04 15.32 4.04
C TYR A 432 -15.04 15.77 2.98
N ARG A 433 -15.50 15.98 1.74
CA ARG A 433 -14.59 16.08 0.60
C ARG A 433 -14.84 17.30 -0.28
N ASN A 434 -13.76 18.00 -0.60
CA ASN A 434 -13.64 18.87 -1.77
C ASN A 434 -12.32 18.55 -2.50
N ASP A 435 -12.42 17.99 -3.71
CA ASP A 435 -11.26 17.42 -4.42
C ASP A 435 -10.28 18.47 -4.95
N ASN A 436 -10.75 19.71 -5.17
CA ASN A 436 -10.03 20.67 -5.99
C ASN A 436 -9.41 21.80 -5.17
N TYR A 437 -10.07 22.25 -4.10
CA TYR A 437 -9.72 23.50 -3.45
C TYR A 437 -9.64 23.45 -1.93
N TYR A 438 -10.50 22.71 -1.23
CA TYR A 438 -10.50 22.81 0.24
C TYR A 438 -9.78 21.65 0.93
N GLY A 439 -9.64 20.50 0.27
CA GLY A 439 -9.07 19.28 0.84
C GLY A 439 -10.13 18.33 1.39
N HIS A 440 -9.69 17.23 1.97
CA HIS A 440 -10.54 16.19 2.55
C HIS A 440 -10.36 16.16 4.07
N LEU A 441 -11.43 15.88 4.81
CA LEU A 441 -11.47 15.92 6.26
C LEU A 441 -12.10 14.64 6.80
N CYS A 442 -11.45 13.98 7.76
CA CYS A 442 -12.07 12.91 8.54
C CYS A 442 -12.77 13.52 9.75
N PHE A 443 -14.08 13.38 9.83
CA PHE A 443 -14.91 13.83 10.95
C PHE A 443 -15.20 12.65 11.87
N LEU A 444 -14.64 12.71 13.08
CA LEU A 444 -14.75 11.65 14.08
C LEU A 444 -15.59 12.12 15.26
N ASN A 445 -16.25 11.17 15.93
CA ASN A 445 -17.10 11.47 17.10
C ASN A 445 -18.24 12.45 16.82
N ILE A 446 -18.75 12.41 15.59
CA ILE A 446 -20.00 13.06 15.20
C ILE A 446 -21.20 12.20 15.58
N THR A 447 -22.35 12.84 15.78
CA THR A 447 -23.64 12.20 16.08
C THR A 447 -24.56 12.15 14.86
N GLU A 448 -24.29 12.96 13.85
CA GLU A 448 -25.01 12.99 12.56
C GLU A 448 -24.06 13.45 11.44
N LEU A 449 -24.36 13.04 10.20
CA LEU A 449 -23.59 13.46 9.03
C LEU A 449 -23.74 14.97 8.83
N VAL A 450 -22.63 15.64 8.56
CA VAL A 450 -22.60 17.03 8.10
C VAL A 450 -23.15 17.09 6.68
N GLN A 451 -23.97 18.11 6.38
CA GLN A 451 -24.60 18.26 5.07
C GLN A 451 -24.18 19.56 4.38
N PRO A 452 -23.91 19.52 3.05
CA PRO A 452 -23.79 18.33 2.20
C PRO A 452 -22.52 17.52 2.52
N VAL A 453 -22.54 16.19 2.36
CA VAL A 453 -21.38 15.30 2.68
C VAL A 453 -20.13 15.58 1.83
N ALA A 454 -20.29 16.21 0.67
CA ALA A 454 -19.17 16.66 -0.16
C ALA A 454 -19.55 17.88 -0.99
N THR A 455 -18.55 18.63 -1.43
CA THR A 455 -18.69 19.83 -2.26
C THR A 455 -17.76 19.78 -3.47
N GLY A 456 -18.01 20.66 -4.44
CA GLY A 456 -17.16 20.81 -5.62
C GLY A 456 -17.30 19.67 -6.64
N MET A 457 -16.67 19.88 -7.80
CA MET A 457 -16.63 18.90 -8.89
C MET A 457 -15.80 17.67 -8.49
N GLY A 458 -16.30 16.47 -8.82
CA GLY A 458 -15.65 15.20 -8.54
C GLY A 458 -16.38 14.45 -7.44
N SER A 459 -16.17 14.84 -6.19
CA SER A 459 -16.86 14.29 -5.03
C SER A 459 -18.29 14.83 -4.87
N GLY A 460 -18.48 16.16 -4.82
CA GLY A 460 -19.79 16.78 -4.54
C GLY A 460 -20.75 16.83 -5.74
N GLY A 461 -20.26 16.64 -6.96
CA GLY A 461 -21.11 16.61 -8.15
C GLY A 461 -20.34 16.68 -9.46
N ASP A 462 -21.07 16.97 -10.54
CA ASP A 462 -20.47 17.15 -11.86
C ASP A 462 -19.77 18.53 -11.98
N HIS A 463 -19.40 18.91 -13.20
CA HIS A 463 -18.78 20.19 -13.50
C HIS A 463 -19.60 21.44 -13.11
N THR A 464 -20.86 21.29 -12.70
CA THR A 464 -21.74 22.37 -12.24
C THR A 464 -21.83 22.48 -10.71
N ALA A 465 -21.27 21.52 -9.97
CA ALA A 465 -21.28 21.52 -8.51
C ALA A 465 -20.59 22.76 -7.93
N TYR A 466 -21.12 23.27 -6.83
CA TYR A 466 -20.57 24.41 -6.10
C TYR A 466 -19.53 23.95 -5.07
N ASP A 467 -18.45 24.71 -4.94
CA ASP A 467 -17.46 24.59 -3.87
C ASP A 467 -17.98 25.29 -2.61
N TRP A 468 -19.16 24.88 -2.14
CA TRP A 468 -19.86 25.47 -1.02
C TRP A 468 -20.72 24.43 -0.28
N PRO A 469 -20.77 24.43 1.07
CA PRO A 469 -20.11 25.36 2.01
C PRO A 469 -18.60 25.15 2.14
N LEU A 470 -17.92 26.10 2.80
CA LEU A 470 -16.48 26.03 3.09
C LEU A 470 -16.19 24.90 4.09
N ASN A 471 -14.97 24.36 4.06
CA ASN A 471 -14.51 23.41 5.08
C ASN A 471 -14.64 23.97 6.51
N LYS A 472 -14.41 25.28 6.71
CA LYS A 472 -14.65 25.96 8.00
C LYS A 472 -16.04 25.66 8.58
N THR A 473 -17.09 25.82 7.78
CA THR A 473 -18.47 25.66 8.23
C THR A 473 -18.72 24.23 8.67
N ALA A 474 -18.21 23.26 7.91
CA ALA A 474 -18.33 21.84 8.22
C ALA A 474 -17.57 21.49 9.52
N ILE A 475 -16.36 22.01 9.71
CA ILE A 475 -15.57 21.80 10.94
C ILE A 475 -16.28 22.40 12.16
N GLU A 476 -16.84 23.61 12.05
CA GLU A 476 -17.59 24.24 13.14
C GLU A 476 -18.83 23.44 13.53
N GLU A 477 -19.50 22.80 12.57
CA GLU A 477 -20.61 21.88 12.82
C GLU A 477 -20.16 20.62 13.55
N VAL A 478 -19.03 20.02 13.13
CA VAL A 478 -18.42 18.87 13.81
C VAL A 478 -18.07 19.20 15.26
N HIS A 479 -17.45 20.35 15.51
CA HIS A 479 -17.14 20.82 16.86
C HIS A 479 -18.41 21.05 17.69
N ALA A 480 -19.49 21.55 17.09
CA ALA A 480 -20.78 21.71 17.76
C ALA A 480 -21.41 20.37 18.18
N GLN A 481 -21.12 19.28 17.46
CA GLN A 481 -21.49 17.92 17.82
C GLN A 481 -20.57 17.30 18.90
N GLY A 482 -19.48 17.96 19.28
CA GLY A 482 -18.44 17.41 20.15
C GLY A 482 -17.45 16.49 19.43
N GLY A 483 -17.45 16.51 18.10
CA GLY A 483 -16.53 15.76 17.25
C GLY A 483 -15.16 16.43 17.10
N ILE A 484 -14.31 15.80 16.29
CA ILE A 484 -13.02 16.35 15.84
C ILE A 484 -12.89 16.27 14.32
N SER A 485 -12.13 17.19 13.74
CA SER A 485 -11.75 17.20 12.33
C SER A 485 -10.26 16.93 12.15
N THR A 486 -9.96 15.84 11.45
CA THR A 486 -8.60 15.50 11.03
C THR A 486 -8.42 15.87 9.57
N GLU A 487 -7.35 16.60 9.25
CA GLU A 487 -6.97 16.94 7.88
C GLU A 487 -6.45 15.69 7.18
N ALA A 488 -7.19 15.14 6.21
CA ALA A 488 -6.86 13.88 5.57
C ALA A 488 -5.69 14.05 4.59
N HIS A 489 -4.77 13.08 4.60
CA HIS A 489 -3.65 12.92 3.66
C HIS A 489 -3.00 14.25 3.21
N ASP A 490 -2.43 14.96 4.19
CA ASP A 490 -1.58 16.16 4.06
C ASP A 490 -2.33 17.40 3.56
N MET A 491 -2.00 17.90 2.37
CA MET A 491 -2.56 19.13 1.80
C MET A 491 -3.71 18.84 0.81
N GLY A 492 -4.24 17.62 0.79
CA GLY A 492 -5.23 17.17 -0.21
C GLY A 492 -4.65 16.98 -1.62
N PRO A 493 -5.50 16.64 -2.62
CA PRO A 493 -5.09 16.07 -3.92
C PRO A 493 -4.18 16.93 -4.81
N ASN A 494 -4.00 18.22 -4.51
CA ASN A 494 -3.25 19.19 -5.34
C ASN A 494 -2.24 20.05 -4.56
N HIS A 495 -1.93 19.69 -3.31
CA HIS A 495 -0.99 20.43 -2.45
C HIS A 495 -1.30 21.92 -2.23
N ARG A 496 -2.56 22.33 -2.49
CA ARG A 496 -3.10 23.67 -2.24
C ARG A 496 -4.52 23.49 -1.71
N SER A 497 -4.72 23.82 -0.45
CA SER A 497 -5.97 23.57 0.25
C SER A 497 -6.18 24.59 1.37
N ASP A 498 -7.34 24.50 2.03
CA ASP A 498 -7.65 25.32 3.20
C ASP A 498 -6.92 24.85 4.46
N VAL A 499 -6.19 23.72 4.42
CA VAL A 499 -5.48 23.12 5.56
C VAL A 499 -4.64 24.14 6.36
N PRO A 500 -3.78 25.00 5.76
CA PRO A 500 -3.00 25.96 6.55
C PRO A 500 -3.85 27.08 7.15
N VAL A 501 -5.02 27.37 6.58
CA VAL A 501 -6.01 28.31 7.12
C VAL A 501 -6.71 27.67 8.32
N ASN A 502 -7.18 26.44 8.18
CA ASN A 502 -7.81 25.70 9.27
C ASN A 502 -6.86 25.56 10.47
N ALA A 503 -5.59 25.22 10.22
CA ALA A 503 -4.58 25.06 11.26
C ALA A 503 -4.31 26.36 12.02
N ILE A 504 -4.09 27.49 11.33
CA ILE A 504 -3.78 28.78 11.99
C ILE A 504 -4.98 29.39 12.71
N MET A 505 -6.19 29.03 12.28
CA MET A 505 -7.44 29.42 12.92
C MET A 505 -7.82 28.52 14.11
N GLY A 506 -7.06 27.45 14.35
CA GLY A 506 -7.30 26.50 15.44
C GLY A 506 -8.50 25.59 15.19
N LEU A 507 -8.81 25.30 13.92
CA LEU A 507 -9.92 24.45 13.50
C LEU A 507 -9.50 22.99 13.25
N SER A 508 -8.23 22.75 12.87
CA SER A 508 -7.72 21.39 12.65
C SER A 508 -7.36 20.72 13.98
N ASP A 509 -8.00 19.59 14.31
CA ASP A 509 -7.75 18.83 15.55
C ASP A 509 -6.64 17.79 15.38
N ALA A 510 -6.34 17.36 14.15
CA ALA A 510 -5.23 16.46 13.83
C ALA A 510 -4.86 16.56 12.34
N PHE A 511 -3.69 16.01 11.99
CA PHE A 511 -3.14 16.05 10.64
C PHE A 511 -2.59 14.69 10.20
N ASP A 512 -3.16 14.14 9.12
CA ASP A 512 -2.69 12.90 8.53
C ASP A 512 -1.46 13.14 7.64
N GLN A 513 -0.29 12.70 8.09
CA GLN A 513 0.97 13.07 7.43
C GLN A 513 1.28 12.22 6.19
N MET A 514 1.44 12.90 5.04
CA MET A 514 2.15 12.36 3.87
C MET A 514 3.57 12.89 3.71
N THR A 515 3.81 14.12 4.18
CA THR A 515 5.12 14.79 4.07
C THR A 515 5.51 15.37 5.44
N PRO A 516 6.55 14.83 6.11
CA PRO A 516 7.00 15.35 7.40
C PRO A 516 7.33 16.85 7.39
N ALA A 517 7.80 17.36 6.25
CA ALA A 517 8.13 18.78 6.12
C ALA A 517 6.93 19.71 6.32
N ASN A 518 5.71 19.33 5.88
CA ASN A 518 4.53 20.17 6.10
C ASN A 518 4.12 20.19 7.56
N PHE A 519 4.18 19.03 8.23
CA PHE A 519 3.97 18.93 9.66
C PHE A 519 4.93 19.84 10.44
N TYR A 520 6.24 19.77 10.13
CA TYR A 520 7.24 20.62 10.79
C TYR A 520 7.04 22.11 10.53
N ARG A 521 6.56 22.50 9.34
CA ARG A 521 6.24 23.91 9.06
C ARG A 521 5.10 24.44 9.93
N PHE A 522 4.15 23.60 10.34
CA PHE A 522 3.13 24.00 11.31
C PHE A 522 3.74 24.16 12.70
N LEU A 523 4.57 23.21 13.15
CA LEU A 523 5.26 23.30 14.44
C LEU A 523 6.19 24.52 14.53
N ASP A 524 6.90 24.83 13.43
CA ASP A 524 7.77 26.00 13.30
C ASP A 524 6.99 27.33 13.34
N CYS A 525 5.67 27.31 13.10
CA CYS A 525 4.79 28.47 13.29
C CYS A 525 4.14 28.49 14.69
N GLY A 526 4.57 27.63 15.61
CA GLY A 526 4.01 27.52 16.95
C GLY A 526 2.66 26.80 17.01
N LEU A 527 2.23 26.15 15.92
CA LEU A 527 0.98 25.41 15.85
C LEU A 527 1.17 24.01 16.40
N LYS A 528 0.44 23.68 17.46
CA LYS A 528 0.55 22.41 18.20
C LYS A 528 -0.42 21.37 17.64
N ILE A 529 -0.37 21.15 16.33
CA ILE A 529 -1.29 20.23 15.64
C ILE A 529 -0.93 18.76 15.96
N PRO A 530 -1.87 17.93 16.43
CA PRO A 530 -1.67 16.50 16.61
C PRO A 530 -1.38 15.77 15.28
N LEU A 531 -0.51 14.78 15.33
CA LEU A 531 -0.13 13.95 14.18
C LEU A 531 -0.92 12.64 14.14
N GLY A 532 -1.36 12.24 12.95
CA GLY A 532 -2.10 10.99 12.71
C GLY A 532 -1.81 10.32 11.38
N ASN A 533 -2.38 9.13 11.20
CA ASN A 533 -2.73 8.53 9.90
C ASN A 533 -3.79 7.43 10.10
N GLY A 534 -4.73 7.34 9.16
CA GLY A 534 -5.55 6.16 8.91
C GLY A 534 -5.11 5.43 7.63
N SER A 535 -5.62 4.23 7.38
CA SER A 535 -5.20 3.44 6.21
C SER A 535 -5.76 3.95 4.89
N ASP A 536 -6.86 4.71 4.94
CA ASP A 536 -7.68 5.07 3.79
C ASP A 536 -8.12 3.81 3.02
N HIS A 537 -8.61 2.80 3.75
CA HIS A 537 -9.11 1.56 3.14
C HIS A 537 -10.29 1.89 2.19
N PRO A 538 -10.39 1.32 0.96
CA PRO A 538 -9.55 0.27 0.35
C PRO A 538 -8.32 0.71 -0.44
N ALA A 539 -7.85 1.95 -0.35
CA ALA A 539 -6.53 2.31 -0.89
C ALA A 539 -5.41 1.45 -0.26
N ARG A 540 -5.54 1.08 1.02
CA ARG A 540 -4.58 0.20 1.73
C ARG A 540 -5.24 -0.83 2.65
N THR A 541 -4.42 -1.71 3.24
CA THR A 541 -4.83 -2.65 4.29
C THR A 541 -5.33 -1.91 5.52
N VAL A 542 -6.48 -2.32 6.07
CA VAL A 542 -7.01 -1.75 7.32
C VAL A 542 -5.90 -1.83 8.37
N GLY A 543 -5.64 -0.73 9.07
CA GLY A 543 -4.58 -0.62 10.07
C GLY A 543 -3.15 -0.66 9.55
N SER A 544 -2.90 -0.67 8.24
CA SER A 544 -1.51 -0.67 7.72
C SER A 544 -0.77 0.64 8.00
N ALA A 545 -1.49 1.76 8.00
CA ALA A 545 -1.11 2.96 8.71
C ALA A 545 -2.15 3.14 9.83
N ARG A 546 -1.69 3.43 11.03
CA ARG A 546 -2.57 3.61 12.19
C ARG A 546 -1.98 4.62 13.16
N MET A 547 -2.82 5.12 14.04
CA MET A 547 -2.44 5.98 15.15
C MET A 547 -2.49 5.17 16.45
N TYR A 548 -1.54 5.42 17.36
CA TYR A 548 -1.69 5.09 18.77
C TYR A 548 -1.98 6.37 19.54
N VAL A 549 -2.95 6.30 20.44
CA VAL A 549 -3.37 7.43 21.26
C VAL A 549 -3.25 7.06 22.72
N LYS A 550 -2.56 7.89 23.51
CA LYS A 550 -2.52 7.72 24.95
C LYS A 550 -3.81 8.23 25.59
N VAL A 551 -4.47 7.39 26.37
CA VAL A 551 -5.73 7.71 27.04
C VAL A 551 -5.54 7.86 28.56
N GLU A 552 -6.26 8.80 29.15
CA GLU A 552 -6.36 8.94 30.61
C GLU A 552 -7.68 8.34 31.10
N GLY A 553 -7.69 7.69 32.26
CA GLY A 553 -8.92 7.16 32.86
C GLY A 553 -9.48 5.87 32.24
N GLY A 554 -8.67 5.15 31.45
CA GLY A 554 -9.06 3.91 30.78
C GLY A 554 -9.69 4.13 29.40
N PHE A 555 -9.82 3.04 28.62
CA PHE A 555 -10.35 3.13 27.26
C PHE A 555 -11.86 3.39 27.26
N THR A 556 -12.22 4.51 26.65
CA THR A 556 -13.51 4.81 26.04
C THR A 556 -13.23 5.51 24.72
N TYR A 557 -14.18 5.51 23.79
CA TYR A 557 -14.00 6.22 22.53
C TYR A 557 -13.87 7.74 22.77
N GLU A 558 -14.57 8.29 23.75
CA GLU A 558 -14.48 9.69 24.14
C GLU A 558 -13.10 10.05 24.70
N ASN A 559 -12.53 9.20 25.58
CA ASN A 559 -11.18 9.40 26.08
C ASN A 559 -10.13 9.26 24.98
N TRP A 560 -10.37 8.39 23.99
CA TRP A 560 -9.53 8.25 22.81
C TRP A 560 -9.54 9.53 21.98
N ILE A 561 -10.70 10.11 21.73
CA ILE A 561 -10.84 11.39 21.02
C ILE A 561 -10.19 12.55 21.79
N GLU A 562 -10.31 12.57 23.12
CA GLU A 562 -9.63 13.57 23.97
C GLU A 562 -8.10 13.42 23.93
N GLY A 563 -7.58 12.18 23.89
CA GLY A 563 -6.15 11.93 23.71
C GLY A 563 -5.62 12.49 22.39
N ILE A 564 -6.42 12.41 21.32
CA ILE A 564 -6.10 13.05 20.02
C ILE A 564 -6.05 14.57 20.17
N ARG A 565 -7.08 15.20 20.75
CA ARG A 565 -7.12 16.65 20.98
C ARG A 565 -5.90 17.17 21.76
N ARG A 566 -5.38 16.36 22.69
CA ARG A 566 -4.21 16.69 23.50
C ARG A 566 -2.87 16.42 22.80
N GLY A 567 -2.86 15.93 21.56
CA GLY A 567 -1.63 15.59 20.84
C GLY A 567 -0.89 14.38 21.42
N ARG A 568 -1.57 13.52 22.20
CA ARG A 568 -1.00 12.31 22.80
C ARG A 568 -0.91 11.18 21.77
N THR A 569 -0.36 11.45 20.59
CA THR A 569 -0.49 10.58 19.43
C THR A 569 0.85 10.31 18.74
N PHE A 570 1.00 9.11 18.21
CA PHE A 570 2.00 8.83 17.18
C PHE A 570 1.38 8.01 16.04
N THR A 571 1.88 8.23 14.83
CA THR A 571 1.50 7.45 13.64
C THR A 571 2.52 6.36 13.37
N THR A 572 2.07 5.19 12.90
CA THR A 572 2.95 4.05 12.63
C THR A 572 2.40 3.09 11.57
N SER A 573 3.33 2.44 10.86
CA SER A 573 3.12 1.27 10.00
C SER A 573 3.95 0.06 10.48
N GLY A 574 4.30 0.03 11.78
CA GLY A 574 4.98 -1.09 12.43
C GLY A 574 5.58 -0.73 13.80
N PRO A 575 6.61 0.14 13.86
CA PRO A 575 7.32 0.43 15.11
C PRO A 575 6.46 1.15 16.16
N LEU A 576 6.68 0.85 17.43
CA LEU A 576 6.05 1.47 18.59
C LEU A 576 7.05 2.47 19.18
N ILE A 577 6.75 3.77 19.10
CA ILE A 577 7.71 4.85 19.37
C ILE A 577 7.25 5.77 20.50
N PHE A 578 8.19 6.22 21.32
CA PHE A 578 7.95 7.05 22.50
C PHE A 578 8.97 8.18 22.55
N LEU A 579 8.55 9.32 23.07
CA LEU A 579 9.39 10.49 23.30
C LEU A 579 9.00 11.13 24.62
N SER A 580 10.00 11.55 25.38
CA SER A 580 9.83 12.35 26.60
C SER A 580 10.92 13.42 26.73
N VAL A 581 10.55 14.56 27.30
CA VAL A 581 11.49 15.64 27.67
C VAL A 581 11.22 16.02 29.12
N ASN A 582 12.23 15.94 29.99
CA ASN A 582 12.09 16.18 31.45
C ASN A 582 10.92 15.39 32.08
N GLY A 583 10.65 14.17 31.59
CA GLY A 583 9.54 13.33 32.04
C GLY A 583 8.15 13.74 31.51
N SER A 584 8.03 14.85 30.77
CA SER A 584 6.81 15.21 30.04
C SER A 584 6.71 14.41 28.74
N GLU A 585 5.50 14.24 28.21
CA GLU A 585 5.20 13.35 27.08
C GLU A 585 4.72 14.11 25.84
N ILE A 586 4.65 13.44 24.69
CA ILE A 586 4.16 14.01 23.42
C ILE A 586 2.80 14.69 23.62
N GLY A 587 2.64 15.91 23.09
CA GLY A 587 1.49 16.78 23.34
C GLY A 587 1.72 17.84 24.43
N ASP A 588 2.67 17.65 25.35
CA ASP A 588 2.93 18.62 26.42
C ASP A 588 3.65 19.88 25.93
N THR A 589 3.46 20.97 26.68
CA THR A 589 4.30 22.17 26.64
C THR A 589 4.99 22.34 27.98
N ILE A 590 6.30 22.52 27.94
CA ILE A 590 7.15 22.70 29.11
C ILE A 590 7.66 24.14 29.13
N ASP A 591 7.44 24.86 30.22
CA ASP A 591 8.03 26.18 30.45
C ASP A 591 9.36 26.04 31.18
N VAL A 592 10.43 26.63 30.62
CA VAL A 592 11.77 26.64 31.22
C VAL A 592 12.42 28.02 31.13
N GLU A 593 13.43 28.27 31.96
CA GLU A 593 14.27 29.47 31.86
C GLU A 593 15.42 29.22 30.89
N LYS A 594 15.89 30.30 30.25
CA LYS A 594 17.07 30.21 29.39
C LYS A 594 18.28 29.69 30.18
N GLY A 595 18.90 28.62 29.68
CA GLY A 595 20.05 27.97 30.30
C GLY A 595 19.70 26.73 31.14
N ASP A 596 18.41 26.43 31.33
CA ASP A 596 17.98 25.17 31.94
C ASP A 596 18.41 23.97 31.11
N LEU A 597 18.63 22.83 31.77
CA LEU A 597 18.97 21.58 31.11
C LEU A 597 17.70 20.78 30.79
N LEU A 598 17.57 20.36 29.53
CA LEU A 598 16.51 19.48 29.06
C LEU A 598 17.09 18.08 28.86
N SER A 599 16.53 17.09 29.54
CA SER A 599 16.86 15.68 29.33
C SER A 599 15.85 15.06 28.38
N VAL A 600 16.33 14.57 27.24
CA VAL A 600 15.50 14.05 26.15
C VAL A 600 15.73 12.55 26.02
N THR A 601 14.65 11.78 26.02
CA THR A 601 14.67 10.33 25.83
C THR A 601 13.68 9.94 24.75
N ALA A 602 14.15 9.20 23.75
CA ALA A 602 13.30 8.54 22.77
C ALA A 602 13.53 7.04 22.81
N ARG A 603 12.45 6.26 22.73
CA ARG A 603 12.47 4.79 22.74
C ARG A 603 11.67 4.27 21.56
N VAL A 604 12.11 3.17 20.98
CA VAL A 604 11.37 2.46 19.93
C VAL A 604 11.49 0.96 20.13
N SER A 605 10.38 0.25 19.93
CA SER A 605 10.29 -1.21 19.89
C SER A 605 9.56 -1.62 18.61
N SER A 606 10.07 -2.63 17.90
CA SER A 606 9.52 -3.06 16.63
C SER A 606 9.68 -4.57 16.47
N ARG A 607 8.74 -5.23 15.78
CA ARG A 607 8.88 -6.65 15.44
C ARG A 607 9.95 -6.89 14.35
N GLU A 608 10.22 -5.88 13.52
CA GLU A 608 11.24 -5.86 12.47
C GLU A 608 12.38 -4.89 12.80
N PRO A 609 13.56 -5.01 12.15
CA PRO A 609 14.66 -4.06 12.31
C PRO A 609 14.22 -2.60 12.21
N ILE A 610 14.68 -1.75 13.13
CA ILE A 610 14.27 -0.34 13.22
C ILE A 610 14.78 0.48 12.03
N GLY A 611 16.00 0.22 11.57
CA GLY A 611 16.70 1.06 10.60
C GLY A 611 17.15 2.36 11.24
N LYS A 612 16.82 3.48 10.61
CA LYS A 612 17.15 4.84 11.06
C LYS A 612 16.19 5.28 12.15
N PHE A 613 16.71 5.71 13.30
CA PHE A 613 15.96 6.26 14.42
C PHE A 613 16.52 7.63 14.80
N GLN A 614 15.65 8.64 14.84
CA GLN A 614 16.03 10.04 15.00
C GLN A 614 15.17 10.74 16.06
N VAL A 615 15.81 11.65 16.81
CA VAL A 615 15.12 12.76 17.48
C VAL A 615 15.38 14.04 16.70
N ILE A 616 14.31 14.76 16.37
CA ILE A 616 14.36 16.02 15.62
C ILE A 616 13.84 17.15 16.48
N SER A 617 14.50 18.29 16.41
CA SER A 617 14.02 19.53 17.01
C SER A 617 14.19 20.70 16.04
N ASN A 618 13.15 21.52 15.91
CA ASN A 618 13.14 22.72 15.05
C ASN A 618 13.66 22.45 13.61
N GLY A 619 13.34 21.27 13.06
CA GLY A 619 13.73 20.84 11.72
C GLY A 619 15.13 20.25 11.60
N GLN A 620 15.88 20.13 12.70
CA GLN A 620 17.24 19.58 12.73
C GLN A 620 17.27 18.22 13.43
N VAL A 621 18.06 17.28 12.90
CA VAL A 621 18.32 16.00 13.56
C VAL A 621 19.28 16.25 14.73
N MET A 622 18.80 16.01 15.96
CA MET A 622 19.56 16.25 17.18
C MET A 622 20.46 15.08 17.52
N VAL A 623 19.92 13.88 17.36
CA VAL A 623 20.61 12.60 17.51
C VAL A 623 20.00 11.59 16.55
N GLU A 624 20.84 10.73 16.01
CA GLU A 624 20.46 9.65 15.10
C GLU A 624 21.23 8.38 15.45
N THR A 625 20.58 7.24 15.24
CA THR A 625 21.26 5.96 15.10
C THR A 625 20.67 5.19 13.92
N GLU A 626 21.47 4.30 13.34
CA GLU A 626 21.02 3.32 12.35
C GLU A 626 21.31 1.93 12.92
N THR A 627 20.28 1.10 13.06
CA THR A 627 20.39 -0.19 13.75
C THR A 627 19.52 -1.26 13.11
N SER A 628 20.05 -2.49 13.07
CA SER A 628 19.28 -3.70 12.73
C SER A 628 18.54 -4.30 13.92
N GLU A 629 18.74 -3.75 15.12
CA GLU A 629 18.06 -4.19 16.33
C GLU A 629 16.56 -3.87 16.28
N LYS A 630 15.82 -4.54 17.14
CA LYS A 630 14.36 -4.43 17.29
C LYS A 630 13.93 -3.47 18.41
N ASP A 631 14.87 -3.12 19.28
CA ASP A 631 14.70 -2.14 20.33
C ASP A 631 15.86 -1.15 20.29
N ALA A 632 15.57 0.13 20.47
CA ALA A 632 16.58 1.17 20.57
C ALA A 632 16.15 2.32 21.48
N VAL A 633 17.15 2.97 22.08
CA VAL A 633 16.98 4.12 22.96
C VAL A 633 17.98 5.20 22.55
N LEU A 634 17.50 6.45 22.48
CA LEU A 634 18.32 7.64 22.31
C LEU A 634 18.13 8.52 23.54
N GLU A 635 19.23 8.88 24.19
CA GLU A 635 19.26 9.74 25.38
C GLU A 635 20.32 10.81 25.19
N PHE A 636 19.95 12.06 25.42
CA PHE A 636 20.88 13.20 25.41
C PHE A 636 20.31 14.36 26.23
N ASP A 637 21.21 15.21 26.70
CA ASP A 637 20.83 16.47 27.34
C ASP A 637 21.13 17.65 26.40
N ILE A 638 20.29 18.67 26.44
CA ILE A 638 20.46 19.92 25.69
C ILE A 638 20.09 21.12 26.56
N THR A 639 20.89 22.18 26.49
CA THR A 639 20.58 23.44 27.16
C THR A 639 19.47 24.20 26.43
N ALA A 640 18.48 24.69 27.17
CA ALA A 640 17.37 25.48 26.67
C ALA A 640 17.82 26.92 26.32
N GLU A 641 18.48 27.07 25.17
CA GLU A 641 18.93 28.38 24.67
C GLU A 641 17.87 29.13 23.86
N GLU A 642 16.92 28.39 23.30
CA GLU A 642 15.83 28.85 22.46
C GLU A 642 14.60 27.94 22.64
N ALA A 643 13.42 28.45 22.31
CA ALA A 643 12.20 27.66 22.27
C ALA A 643 12.32 26.51 21.26
N ARG A 644 11.73 25.36 21.58
CA ARG A 644 11.86 24.14 20.76
C ARG A 644 10.58 23.36 20.68
N TRP A 645 10.41 22.63 19.60
CA TRP A 645 9.61 21.42 19.57
C TRP A 645 10.54 20.21 19.41
N PHE A 646 10.14 19.05 19.92
CA PHE A 646 10.82 17.76 19.73
C PHE A 646 9.85 16.74 19.15
N VAL A 647 10.31 15.94 18.19
CA VAL A 647 9.62 14.75 17.67
C VAL A 647 10.61 13.59 17.58
N ALA A 648 10.12 12.37 17.65
CA ALA A 648 10.89 11.16 17.35
C ALA A 648 10.32 10.49 16.10
N ARG A 649 11.18 9.93 15.26
CA ARG A 649 10.76 9.16 14.09
C ARG A 649 11.74 8.04 13.77
N CYS A 650 11.24 6.99 13.11
CA CYS A 650 12.09 5.93 12.58
C CYS A 650 11.61 5.41 11.23
N SER A 651 12.51 4.85 10.44
CA SER A 651 12.26 4.22 9.14
C SER A 651 13.42 3.34 8.72
N GLN A 652 13.15 2.26 7.98
CA GLN A 652 14.19 1.48 7.29
C GLN A 652 14.77 2.19 6.05
N THR A 653 14.22 3.35 5.68
CA THR A 653 14.63 4.15 4.51
C THR A 653 14.71 5.64 4.89
N ASP A 654 14.95 6.52 3.92
CA ASP A 654 14.88 7.97 4.11
C ASP A 654 13.45 8.56 3.98
N GLU A 655 12.44 7.71 3.82
CA GLU A 655 11.03 8.09 3.80
C GLU A 655 10.38 7.86 5.17
N PHE A 656 9.67 8.87 5.69
CA PHE A 656 9.15 8.90 7.07
C PHE A 656 7.62 9.11 7.11
N SER A 657 6.90 8.74 6.05
CA SER A 657 5.44 8.67 6.05
C SER A 657 4.97 7.22 6.25
N ALA A 658 4.29 6.98 7.38
CA ALA A 658 3.65 5.69 7.67
C ALA A 658 2.54 5.34 6.67
N LEU A 659 1.93 6.35 6.04
CA LEU A 659 0.95 6.15 4.98
C LEU A 659 1.57 5.70 3.64
N LYS A 660 2.84 6.03 3.37
CA LYS A 660 3.53 5.68 2.11
C LYS A 660 4.42 4.46 2.21
N ARG A 661 4.89 4.11 3.41
CA ARG A 661 5.88 3.05 3.64
C ARG A 661 5.55 2.24 4.88
N VAL A 662 5.92 0.96 4.84
CA VAL A 662 5.94 0.07 6.01
C VAL A 662 7.15 0.37 6.89
N HIS A 663 7.10 -0.07 8.16
CA HIS A 663 8.21 0.08 9.12
C HIS A 663 8.57 1.53 9.45
N VAL A 664 7.59 2.43 9.44
CA VAL A 664 7.77 3.84 9.78
C VAL A 664 6.99 4.17 11.05
N ALA A 665 7.56 5.00 11.92
CA ALA A 665 6.80 5.64 13.00
C ALA A 665 7.22 7.10 13.18
N HIS A 666 6.30 7.95 13.62
CA HIS A 666 6.53 9.38 13.83
C HIS A 666 5.60 9.92 14.93
N THR A 667 6.15 10.66 15.91
CA THR A 667 5.39 11.20 17.03
C THR A 667 4.82 12.59 16.78
N SER A 668 3.71 12.91 17.43
CA SER A 668 3.38 14.30 17.75
C SER A 668 4.51 15.02 18.51
N GLY A 669 4.46 16.35 18.55
CA GLY A 669 5.48 17.19 19.17
C GLY A 669 5.40 17.26 20.71
N ILE A 670 6.55 17.39 21.37
CA ILE A 670 6.68 17.99 22.71
C ILE A 670 7.20 19.41 22.53
N PHE A 671 6.59 20.38 23.20
CA PHE A 671 6.94 21.80 23.07
C PHE A 671 7.69 22.29 24.30
N VAL A 672 8.67 23.16 24.09
CA VAL A 672 9.45 23.80 25.13
C VAL A 672 9.44 25.30 24.89
N ASP A 673 8.80 26.02 25.80
CA ASP A 673 8.77 27.47 25.84
C ASP A 673 9.92 27.95 26.72
N VAL A 674 10.72 28.90 26.23
CA VAL A 674 11.89 29.47 26.94
C VAL A 674 11.60 30.91 27.32
N ASP A 675 11.68 31.23 28.61
CA ASP A 675 11.32 32.54 29.17
C ASP A 675 9.90 32.98 28.75
N GLY A 676 8.95 32.04 28.74
CA GLY A 676 7.56 32.26 28.34
C GLY A 676 7.36 32.51 26.85
N ARG A 677 8.31 32.09 25.99
CA ARG A 677 8.23 32.19 24.53
C ARG A 677 8.32 30.83 23.87
N GLY A 678 7.32 30.50 23.06
CA GLY A 678 7.32 29.30 22.22
C GLY A 678 7.98 29.49 20.85
N VAL A 679 8.09 28.40 20.09
CA VAL A 679 8.68 28.40 18.75
C VAL A 679 7.85 29.26 17.80
N PHE A 680 8.54 30.15 17.07
CA PHE A 680 7.97 30.81 15.90
C PHE A 680 9.08 31.21 14.92
N LYS A 681 8.98 30.78 13.66
CA LYS A 681 9.92 31.09 12.58
C LYS A 681 9.24 31.99 11.53
N PRO A 682 9.59 33.29 11.47
CA PRO A 682 8.94 34.24 10.56
C PRO A 682 9.06 33.89 9.07
N ASP A 683 10.17 33.30 8.65
CA ASP A 683 10.41 32.86 7.27
C ASP A 683 9.51 31.69 6.86
N VAL A 684 9.23 30.76 7.80
CA VAL A 684 8.29 29.66 7.59
C VAL A 684 6.84 30.16 7.56
N ALA A 685 6.47 31.09 8.44
CA ALA A 685 5.16 31.75 8.36
C ALA A 685 4.99 32.49 7.02
N GLN A 686 6.05 33.12 6.51
CA GLN A 686 6.03 33.78 5.20
C GLN A 686 5.85 32.79 4.04
N PHE A 687 6.36 31.56 4.16
CA PHE A 687 6.08 30.48 3.21
C PHE A 687 4.58 30.19 3.14
N TRP A 688 3.89 30.05 4.28
CA TRP A 688 2.44 29.84 4.29
C TRP A 688 1.67 31.01 3.71
N VAL A 689 2.06 32.25 4.02
CA VAL A 689 1.48 33.45 3.40
C VAL A 689 1.57 33.39 1.87
N ASN A 690 2.72 33.02 1.33
CA ASN A 690 2.92 32.94 -0.13
C ASN A 690 2.08 31.83 -0.75
N LEU A 691 2.03 30.66 -0.11
CA LEU A 691 1.21 29.53 -0.54
C LEU A 691 -0.28 29.90 -0.54
N LEU A 692 -0.76 30.51 0.54
CA LEU A 692 -2.17 30.93 0.68
C LEU A 692 -2.56 32.04 -0.28
N LYS A 693 -1.65 32.98 -0.60
CA LYS A 693 -1.88 33.97 -1.67
C LYS A 693 -2.11 33.28 -3.02
N GLY A 694 -1.28 32.30 -3.36
CA GLY A 694 -1.47 31.49 -4.57
C GLY A 694 -2.76 30.66 -4.55
N HIS A 695 -3.10 30.08 -3.40
CA HIS A 695 -4.36 29.36 -3.20
C HIS A 695 -5.59 30.26 -3.39
N LYS A 696 -5.57 31.45 -2.76
CA LYS A 696 -6.63 32.46 -2.89
C LYS A 696 -6.88 32.87 -4.34
N GLU A 697 -5.83 33.09 -5.12
CA GLU A 697 -5.97 33.40 -6.55
C GLU A 697 -6.54 32.23 -7.36
N ASN A 698 -6.13 30.99 -7.04
CA ASN A 698 -6.68 29.79 -7.67
C ASN A 698 -8.18 29.65 -7.39
N VAL A 699 -8.59 29.78 -6.13
CA VAL A 699 -10.00 29.75 -5.72
C VAL A 699 -10.80 30.86 -6.40
N ARG A 700 -10.28 32.10 -6.42
CA ARG A 700 -10.94 33.22 -7.11
C ARG A 700 -11.20 32.93 -8.58
N ALA A 701 -10.24 32.32 -9.27
CA ALA A 701 -10.29 32.09 -10.70
C ALA A 701 -11.16 30.88 -11.08
N ASN A 702 -11.12 29.81 -10.28
CA ASN A 702 -11.55 28.49 -10.73
C ASN A 702 -12.66 27.85 -9.87
N ALA A 703 -12.84 28.25 -8.61
CA ALA A 703 -13.88 27.68 -7.75
C ALA A 703 -15.27 28.22 -8.11
N ARG A 704 -16.30 27.37 -7.96
CA ARG A 704 -17.69 27.67 -8.35
C ARG A 704 -18.54 27.98 -7.13
N TYR A 705 -19.32 29.05 -7.23
CA TYR A 705 -20.26 29.49 -6.19
C TYR A 705 -21.59 29.87 -6.82
N GLU A 706 -22.67 29.78 -6.04
CA GLU A 706 -24.00 30.20 -6.45
C GLU A 706 -24.12 31.72 -6.48
N SER A 707 -23.48 32.41 -5.53
CA SER A 707 -23.48 33.88 -5.44
C SER A 707 -22.08 34.46 -5.23
N ASP A 708 -21.95 35.77 -5.52
CA ASP A 708 -20.73 36.51 -5.24
C ASP A 708 -20.47 36.64 -3.72
N GLU A 709 -21.52 36.60 -2.87
CA GLU A 709 -21.32 36.60 -1.42
C GLU A 709 -20.63 35.32 -0.93
N GLN A 710 -21.04 34.15 -1.44
CA GLN A 710 -20.39 32.87 -1.12
C GLN A 710 -18.92 32.86 -1.55
N ARG A 711 -18.65 33.35 -2.77
CA ARG A 711 -17.27 33.52 -3.26
C ARG A 711 -16.47 34.43 -2.36
N GLN A 712 -17.02 35.60 -2.01
CA GLN A 712 -16.33 36.56 -1.16
C GLN A 712 -16.07 35.99 0.23
N ALA A 713 -17.02 35.23 0.81
CA ALA A 713 -16.84 34.56 2.08
C ALA A 713 -15.65 33.58 2.08
N GLN A 714 -15.46 32.77 1.02
CA GLN A 714 -14.26 31.93 0.90
C GLN A 714 -12.98 32.76 0.77
N LEU A 715 -12.99 33.80 -0.07
CA LEU A 715 -11.81 34.65 -0.26
C LEU A 715 -11.41 35.42 1.00
N ASP A 716 -12.39 35.79 1.83
CA ASP A 716 -12.19 36.43 3.13
C ASP A 716 -11.70 35.42 4.15
N TYR A 717 -12.19 34.17 4.11
CA TYR A 717 -11.68 33.10 4.97
C TYR A 717 -10.19 32.84 4.71
N ILE A 718 -9.78 32.66 3.45
CA ILE A 718 -8.36 32.50 3.11
C ILE A 718 -7.56 33.76 3.48
N GLN A 719 -8.13 34.95 3.31
CA GLN A 719 -7.49 36.19 3.75
C GLN A 719 -7.25 36.22 5.26
N SER A 720 -8.21 35.74 6.06
CA SER A 720 -8.07 35.72 7.51
C SER A 720 -6.89 34.87 7.97
N GLY A 721 -6.63 33.74 7.30
CA GLY A 721 -5.43 32.94 7.52
C GLY A 721 -4.15 33.69 7.16
N ILE A 722 -4.11 34.33 5.99
CA ILE A 722 -2.98 35.19 5.57
C ILE A 722 -2.70 36.28 6.60
N ASP A 723 -3.73 37.02 7.00
CA ASP A 723 -3.63 38.12 7.95
C ASP A 723 -3.13 37.63 9.32
N ARG A 724 -3.53 36.43 9.73
CA ARG A 724 -3.10 35.82 10.99
C ARG A 724 -1.61 35.47 10.97
N TYR A 725 -1.11 34.85 9.91
CA TYR A 725 0.33 34.60 9.75
C TYR A 725 1.13 35.92 9.66
N GLU A 726 0.67 36.90 8.87
CA GLU A 726 1.34 38.21 8.76
C GLU A 726 1.36 38.97 10.09
N ALA A 727 0.30 38.86 10.91
CA ALA A 727 0.25 39.43 12.24
C ALA A 727 1.27 38.80 13.18
N LEU A 728 1.43 37.46 13.16
CA LEU A 728 2.45 36.77 13.95
C LEU A 728 3.87 37.15 13.52
N ILE A 729 4.12 37.25 12.21
CA ILE A 729 5.41 37.73 11.66
C ILE A 729 5.71 39.13 12.20
N LYS A 730 4.75 40.05 12.11
CA LYS A 730 4.92 41.42 12.60
C LYS A 730 5.14 41.48 14.12
N GLN A 731 4.44 40.64 14.88
CA GLN A 731 4.61 40.54 16.32
C GLN A 731 6.02 40.06 16.67
N GLU A 732 6.54 39.07 15.96
CA GLU A 732 7.90 38.56 16.20
C GLU A 732 8.97 39.57 15.80
N LEU A 733 8.83 40.24 14.65
CA LEU A 733 9.79 41.26 14.20
C LEU A 733 9.79 42.54 15.07
N ALA A 734 8.72 42.78 15.81
CA ALA A 734 8.63 43.91 16.73
C ALA A 734 9.23 43.64 18.11
N ARG A 735 9.46 42.36 18.44
CA ARG A 735 10.15 41.91 19.66
C ARG A 735 11.65 41.89 19.44
#